data_AF-A0A6G9RHP7-F1
#
_entry.id   AF-A0A6G9RHP7-F1
#
_cell.length_a   1.000
_cell.length_b   1.000
_cell.length_c   1.000
_cell.angle_alpha   90.00
_cell.angle_beta   90.00
_cell.angle_gamma   90.00
#
_symmetry.space_group_name_H-M   'P 1'
#
loop_
_entity.id
_entity.type
_entity.pdbx_description
1 polymer ?
#
loop_
_entity_poly.entity_id
_entity_poly.type
_entity_poly.pdbx_seq_one_letter_code
_entity_poly.pdbx_strand_id
1 'polypeptide(L)'
;MSQRGLEALLRPKSIAVIGASMKPQRAGFLMMQNLLAGGFAGPVLPVTPAWKAVLGVLAWPTIESLPFSPDLAVLCTHARRNLELLESLGEKGCKTCIILSSPPDQFSELKACAARYQMRLLGPNSLGLLAPWQGLNASFSPVPIRKGKLAFISQSAAVSNTILDWAQQREMGFSYFIALGDSLNIDVDDLLDYLARDSKTSAILLYLEQLSDARRFVSAARSASRNKPILVIKSGRSPAAQRLLHVNSGMDPAWDAAIQRAGLLRVQDTHELFSAVETLSHMRPLRGERLMIISNGAAPAALALDEHWARNGKLATLSDETRQQLQQLLPDTVEANNPLDLRDDASIGHYLAAVNVLLNSPDLDALMVIHSPSATAPGSESAAALIDLIKQHPRGNYISVLTNWCGEYSSIEARRMFSDAGIPTYRTPEGTITAFMHMVEYRRNQKQLRETPALPHSLTANTGQAHELLQQAIDNGISALDTHEVRPILAAYGLNTLPTWIAADSAEAVHIAEQIGYPVALKLRSPDIPHKSEVQGVMLYLRSASEVQQAADAILDRVKMTWPQARIHGLLVQSMANRAGAQELRVVVEHDPVFGPLIMLGEGGVEWRAEDQAAVALPPLNMTLARYLVIQAIKNKKIRGRSALRPLDVAGLSQLLVQVSNLIVDCPEIQRLDIHPLLASGNEFTALDVTLDIAPFSGSSESRLAVRPYPQHLEEWVTMKNGERCLFRPILPEDEPLLQQFIARVTKEDLYYRYFSEINEFTHDDLANMTQIDYDREMAFVAVYSSGDRTEILGVTRAISDPDNIDAEFAVLVRSDLKGLGLGGRLLDKLIGYTRSHGLQRLNGITMPNNRGMIALARKLGFDVDIQLEDGIVGLSLRLSDD
;
A
#
# COMPACT_ATOMS: atom_id res chain seq x y z
N MET A 1 10.58 -8.59 15.95
CA MET A 1 11.22 -9.92 15.78
C MET A 1 12.71 -9.72 16.06
N SER A 2 13.74 -10.06 15.27
CA SER A 2 15.10 -9.51 15.56
C SER A 2 15.93 -9.28 14.29
N GLN A 3 16.29 -8.03 13.98
CA GLN A 3 17.15 -7.59 12.86
C GLN A 3 18.48 -8.35 12.82
N ARG A 4 19.02 -8.77 13.98
CA ARG A 4 20.29 -9.51 14.07
C ARG A 4 20.30 -10.79 13.23
N GLY A 5 19.16 -11.47 13.10
CA GLY A 5 19.08 -12.67 12.25
C GLY A 5 18.97 -12.34 10.76
N LEU A 6 18.35 -11.22 10.40
CA LEU A 6 18.27 -10.79 9.01
C LEU A 6 19.63 -10.30 8.48
N GLU A 7 20.45 -9.65 9.32
CA GLU A 7 21.83 -9.31 8.97
C GLU A 7 22.68 -10.56 8.69
N ALA A 8 22.51 -11.62 9.48
CA ALA A 8 23.19 -12.90 9.23
C ALA A 8 22.77 -13.54 7.90
N LEU A 9 21.56 -13.25 7.38
CA LEU A 9 21.15 -13.66 6.03
C LEU A 9 21.82 -12.82 4.94
N LEU A 10 21.72 -11.49 5.07
CA LEU A 10 22.00 -10.54 3.98
C LEU A 10 23.46 -10.10 3.92
N ARG A 11 24.19 -10.16 5.04
CA ARG A 11 25.61 -9.82 5.18
C ARG A 11 26.33 -10.83 6.10
N PRO A 12 26.31 -12.14 5.78
CA PRO A 12 27.01 -13.15 6.56
C PRO A 12 28.51 -12.90 6.53
N LYS A 13 29.20 -13.11 7.67
CA LYS A 13 30.66 -13.17 7.73
C LYS A 13 31.17 -14.59 7.50
N SER A 14 30.33 -15.60 7.71
CA SER A 14 30.66 -17.00 7.49
C SER A 14 29.46 -17.83 7.03
N ILE A 15 29.70 -18.83 6.18
CA ILE A 15 28.63 -19.65 5.58
C ILE A 15 28.95 -21.14 5.69
N ALA A 16 28.06 -21.93 6.27
CA ALA A 16 28.15 -23.38 6.26
C ALA A 16 27.23 -24.02 5.21
N VAL A 17 27.74 -24.98 4.44
CA VAL A 17 26.97 -25.73 3.43
C VAL A 17 26.80 -27.18 3.90
N ILE A 18 25.61 -27.49 4.41
CA ILE A 18 25.31 -28.80 4.99
C ILE A 18 24.86 -29.74 3.88
N GLY A 19 25.56 -30.86 3.71
CA GLY A 19 25.34 -31.76 2.57
C GLY A 19 26.18 -31.38 1.35
N ALA A 20 27.29 -30.66 1.54
CA ALA A 20 28.27 -30.38 0.50
C ALA A 20 28.74 -31.68 -0.20
N SER A 21 29.00 -31.59 -1.51
CA SER A 21 29.19 -32.78 -2.35
C SER A 21 30.09 -32.48 -3.55
N MET A 22 30.88 -33.47 -3.98
CA MET A 22 31.62 -33.45 -5.25
C MET A 22 30.81 -34.00 -6.44
N LYS A 23 29.61 -34.54 -6.22
CA LYS A 23 28.74 -35.05 -7.28
C LYS A 23 27.99 -33.90 -7.98
N PRO A 24 28.19 -33.64 -9.28
CA PRO A 24 27.64 -32.46 -9.96
C PRO A 24 26.12 -32.33 -9.92
N GLN A 25 25.39 -33.44 -9.89
CA GLN A 25 23.92 -33.43 -9.86
C GLN A 25 23.32 -33.16 -8.47
N ARG A 26 24.14 -33.03 -7.42
CA ARG A 26 23.64 -32.79 -6.06
C ARG A 26 23.58 -31.30 -5.75
N ALA A 27 22.56 -30.92 -5.00
CA ALA A 27 22.37 -29.56 -4.53
C ALA A 27 23.64 -28.99 -3.84
N GLY A 28 24.26 -29.76 -2.93
CA GLY A 28 25.47 -29.32 -2.24
C GLY A 28 26.67 -29.04 -3.15
N PHE A 29 26.74 -29.61 -4.36
CA PHE A 29 27.78 -29.26 -5.33
C PHE A 29 27.50 -27.89 -5.96
N LEU A 30 26.28 -27.68 -6.45
CA LEU A 30 25.90 -26.43 -7.12
C LEU A 30 25.99 -25.24 -6.16
N MET A 31 25.55 -25.40 -4.90
CA MET A 31 25.68 -24.36 -3.88
C MET A 31 27.14 -23.98 -3.62
N MET A 32 28.02 -24.97 -3.46
CA MET A 32 29.46 -24.72 -3.29
C MET A 32 30.06 -24.01 -4.51
N GLN A 33 29.70 -24.45 -5.72
CA GLN A 33 30.17 -23.82 -6.96
C GLN A 33 29.72 -22.36 -7.06
N ASN A 34 28.45 -22.09 -6.80
CA ASN A 34 27.87 -20.76 -6.87
C ASN A 34 28.45 -19.80 -5.83
N LEU A 35 28.60 -20.25 -4.58
CA LEU A 35 29.21 -19.44 -3.51
C LEU A 35 30.66 -19.04 -3.84
N LEU A 36 31.45 -19.99 -4.33
CA LEU A 36 32.85 -19.74 -4.71
C LEU A 36 32.94 -18.84 -5.95
N ALA A 37 32.09 -19.06 -6.96
CA ALA A 37 32.03 -18.22 -8.16
C ALA A 37 31.53 -16.80 -7.87
N GLY A 38 30.70 -16.61 -6.83
CA GLY A 38 30.22 -15.31 -6.39
C GLY A 38 31.31 -14.40 -5.83
N GLY A 39 32.42 -14.97 -5.35
CA GLY A 39 33.52 -14.21 -4.76
C GLY A 39 33.29 -13.80 -3.30
N PHE A 40 32.59 -14.65 -2.52
CA PHE A 40 32.34 -14.40 -1.11
C PHE A 40 33.67 -14.29 -0.34
N ALA A 41 33.85 -13.20 0.40
CA ALA A 41 35.11 -12.89 1.09
C ALA A 41 35.29 -13.65 2.43
N GLY A 42 34.20 -14.15 3.02
CA GLY A 42 34.23 -14.88 4.28
C GLY A 42 34.53 -16.39 4.12
N PRO A 43 34.81 -17.09 5.23
CA PRO A 43 34.98 -18.54 5.21
C PRO A 43 33.70 -19.27 4.77
N VAL A 44 33.88 -20.18 3.81
CA VAL A 44 32.88 -21.18 3.40
C VAL A 44 33.21 -22.51 4.07
N LEU A 45 32.24 -23.10 4.77
CA LEU A 45 32.40 -24.27 5.62
C LEU A 45 31.58 -25.47 5.07
N PRO A 46 32.13 -26.32 4.19
CA PRO A 46 31.43 -27.50 3.68
C PRO A 46 31.30 -28.56 4.78
N VAL A 47 30.08 -29.03 5.06
CA VAL A 47 29.81 -30.09 6.04
C VAL A 47 29.33 -31.35 5.32
N THR A 48 30.14 -32.40 5.38
CA THR A 48 29.87 -33.70 4.75
C THR A 48 30.76 -34.80 5.34
N PRO A 49 30.21 -35.98 5.69
CA PRO A 49 31.02 -37.11 6.16
C PRO A 49 31.76 -37.84 5.02
N ALA A 50 31.38 -37.58 3.77
CA ALA A 50 31.83 -38.37 2.62
C ALA A 50 33.15 -37.86 1.99
N TRP A 51 33.53 -36.61 2.25
CA TRP A 51 34.64 -35.95 1.56
C TRP A 51 35.50 -35.18 2.56
N LYS A 52 36.84 -35.23 2.40
CA LYS A 52 37.77 -34.40 3.18
C LYS A 52 37.87 -32.96 2.67
N ALA A 53 37.55 -32.75 1.39
CA ALA A 53 37.48 -31.45 0.76
C ALA A 53 36.42 -31.44 -0.35
N VAL A 54 35.77 -30.31 -0.57
CA VAL A 54 34.79 -30.09 -1.65
C VAL A 54 35.20 -28.84 -2.42
N LEU A 55 35.41 -28.97 -3.74
CA LEU A 55 35.91 -27.90 -4.62
C LEU A 55 37.19 -27.20 -4.09
N GLY A 56 38.09 -27.98 -3.46
CA GLY A 56 39.34 -27.46 -2.91
C GLY A 56 39.24 -26.83 -1.52
N VAL A 57 38.04 -26.74 -0.94
CA VAL A 57 37.81 -26.23 0.42
C VAL A 57 37.75 -27.41 1.40
N LEU A 58 38.46 -27.33 2.52
CA LEU A 58 38.43 -28.36 3.58
C LEU A 58 37.02 -28.56 4.09
N ALA A 59 36.61 -29.82 4.26
CA ALA A 59 35.26 -30.18 4.69
C ALA A 59 35.27 -30.81 6.09
N TRP A 60 34.17 -30.59 6.81
CA TRP A 60 33.96 -31.07 8.17
C TRP A 60 32.96 -32.23 8.18
N PRO A 61 33.19 -33.30 8.97
CA PRO A 61 32.31 -34.46 8.98
C PRO A 61 30.93 -34.16 9.58
N THR A 62 30.85 -33.29 10.58
CA THR A 62 29.61 -32.94 11.31
C THR A 62 29.54 -31.45 11.67
N ILE A 63 28.37 -30.95 12.07
CA ILE A 63 28.15 -29.54 12.45
C ILE A 63 28.93 -29.20 13.73
N GLU A 64 29.00 -30.13 14.68
CA GLU A 64 29.67 -29.95 15.97
C GLU A 64 31.18 -29.73 15.77
N SER A 65 31.75 -30.39 14.75
CA SER A 65 33.18 -30.30 14.40
C SER A 65 33.58 -28.99 13.71
N LEU A 66 32.63 -28.10 13.40
CA LEU A 66 32.93 -26.79 12.83
C LEU A 66 33.80 -25.95 13.78
N PRO A 67 34.77 -25.18 13.26
CA PRO A 67 35.73 -24.44 14.08
C PRO A 67 35.10 -23.27 14.85
N PHE A 68 33.99 -22.74 14.36
CA PHE A 68 33.20 -21.68 14.98
C PHE A 68 31.75 -21.77 14.49
N SER A 69 30.85 -21.01 15.11
CA SER A 69 29.45 -20.95 14.69
C SER A 69 29.32 -20.19 13.37
N PRO A 70 28.71 -20.79 12.32
CA PRO A 70 28.41 -20.06 11.10
C PRO A 70 27.32 -19.01 11.33
N ASP A 71 27.41 -17.85 10.66
CA ASP A 71 26.33 -16.86 10.67
C ASP A 71 25.13 -17.39 9.87
N LEU A 72 25.42 -17.94 8.69
CA LEU A 72 24.46 -18.51 7.75
C LEU A 72 24.75 -19.99 7.49
N ALA A 73 23.73 -20.83 7.56
CA ALA A 73 23.80 -22.21 7.11
C ALA A 73 22.86 -22.45 5.92
N VAL A 74 23.24 -23.34 5.01
CA VAL A 74 22.41 -23.77 3.87
C VAL A 74 22.21 -25.29 3.93
N LEU A 75 20.96 -25.74 4.07
CA LEU A 75 20.63 -27.16 4.11
C LEU A 75 20.43 -27.72 2.70
N CYS A 76 21.44 -28.43 2.21
CA CYS A 76 21.45 -29.12 0.91
C CYS A 76 21.18 -30.63 1.03
N THR A 77 20.55 -31.06 2.11
CA THR A 77 20.26 -32.47 2.43
C THR A 77 18.81 -32.85 2.11
N HIS A 78 18.49 -34.14 2.22
CA HIS A 78 17.12 -34.62 2.09
C HIS A 78 16.23 -34.09 3.23
N ALA A 79 14.99 -33.67 2.93
CA ALA A 79 14.10 -32.97 3.85
C ALA A 79 13.89 -33.68 5.21
N ARG A 80 13.82 -35.01 5.22
CA ARG A 80 13.76 -35.83 6.45
C ARG A 80 14.84 -35.55 7.51
N ARG A 81 15.96 -34.91 7.14
CA ARG A 81 17.05 -34.55 8.07
C ARG A 81 17.01 -33.08 8.51
N ASN A 82 16.08 -32.28 7.98
CA ASN A 82 16.08 -30.84 8.22
C ASN A 82 15.97 -30.52 9.71
N LEU A 83 15.08 -31.18 10.45
CA LEU A 83 14.86 -30.91 11.88
C LEU A 83 16.11 -31.23 12.71
N GLU A 84 16.66 -32.44 12.58
CA GLU A 84 17.90 -32.89 13.26
C GLU A 84 19.07 -31.91 13.01
N LEU A 85 19.26 -31.51 11.76
CA LEU A 85 20.34 -30.60 11.37
C LEU A 85 20.10 -29.18 11.87
N LEU A 86 18.84 -28.73 11.86
CA LEU A 86 18.46 -27.41 12.37
C LEU A 86 18.67 -27.31 13.89
N GLU A 87 18.37 -28.38 14.63
CA GLU A 87 18.67 -28.47 16.06
C GLU A 87 20.18 -28.36 16.32
N SER A 88 20.98 -29.14 15.58
CA SER A 88 22.45 -29.12 15.71
C SER A 88 23.05 -27.74 15.38
N LEU A 89 22.50 -27.06 14.36
CA LEU A 89 22.88 -25.69 14.02
C LEU A 89 22.49 -24.69 15.11
N GLY A 90 21.32 -24.87 15.73
CA GLY A 90 20.82 -24.05 16.83
C GLY A 90 21.70 -24.16 18.06
N GLU A 91 22.08 -25.37 18.45
CA GLU A 91 23.00 -25.64 19.55
C GLU A 91 24.39 -25.03 19.32
N LYS A 92 24.88 -25.06 18.08
CA LYS A 92 26.16 -24.43 17.70
C LYS A 92 26.10 -22.90 17.76
N GLY A 93 24.90 -22.31 17.72
CA GLY A 93 24.66 -20.87 17.79
C GLY A 93 24.42 -20.19 16.45
N CYS A 94 24.10 -20.95 15.39
CA CYS A 94 23.82 -20.40 14.06
C CYS A 94 22.61 -19.45 14.10
N LYS A 95 22.70 -18.32 13.40
CA LYS A 95 21.68 -17.26 13.46
C LYS A 95 20.63 -17.40 12.37
N THR A 96 21.04 -17.87 11.20
CA THR A 96 20.13 -18.00 10.06
C THR A 96 20.38 -19.25 9.24
N CYS A 97 19.31 -19.87 8.77
CA CYS A 97 19.36 -21.05 7.94
C CYS A 97 18.51 -20.89 6.67
N ILE A 98 19.08 -21.24 5.52
CA ILE A 98 18.34 -21.39 4.25
C ILE A 98 17.93 -22.85 4.12
N ILE A 99 16.63 -23.10 4.01
CA ILE A 99 16.06 -24.43 3.79
C ILE A 99 15.55 -24.51 2.35
N LEU A 100 16.13 -25.42 1.58
CA LEU A 100 15.83 -25.49 0.14
C LEU A 100 14.60 -26.30 -0.19
N SER A 101 14.30 -27.29 0.63
CA SER A 101 13.13 -28.14 0.42
C SER A 101 12.64 -28.69 1.74
N SER A 102 11.34 -28.57 1.96
CA SER A 102 10.64 -29.20 3.07
C SER A 102 9.18 -29.44 2.70
N PRO A 103 8.60 -30.58 3.09
CA PRO A 103 7.16 -30.79 2.98
C PRO A 103 6.39 -30.00 4.06
N PRO A 104 5.10 -29.65 3.83
CA PRO A 104 4.29 -28.84 4.75
C PRO A 104 4.08 -29.43 6.15
N ASP A 105 4.11 -30.75 6.30
CA ASP A 105 3.96 -31.46 7.57
C ASP A 105 5.09 -31.15 8.58
N GLN A 106 6.26 -30.73 8.11
CA GLN A 106 7.38 -30.33 8.97
C GLN A 106 7.36 -28.85 9.39
N PHE A 107 6.48 -28.02 8.82
CA PHE A 107 6.57 -26.56 8.97
C PHE A 107 6.41 -26.10 10.43
N SER A 108 5.49 -26.73 11.18
CA SER A 108 5.26 -26.42 12.59
C SER A 108 6.50 -26.71 13.45
N GLU A 109 7.13 -27.87 13.24
CA GLU A 109 8.32 -28.30 13.98
C GLU A 109 9.55 -27.44 13.66
N LEU A 110 9.76 -27.13 12.37
CA LEU A 110 10.84 -26.24 11.94
C LEU A 110 10.69 -24.84 12.55
N LYS A 111 9.47 -24.30 12.55
CA LYS A 111 9.17 -22.99 13.15
C LYS A 111 9.37 -22.99 14.66
N ALA A 112 8.95 -24.06 15.36
CA ALA A 112 9.17 -24.21 16.79
C ALA A 112 10.66 -24.32 17.14
N CYS A 113 11.43 -25.10 16.36
CA CYS A 113 12.88 -25.23 16.55
C CYS A 113 13.60 -23.89 16.33
N ALA A 114 13.26 -23.18 15.26
CA ALA A 114 13.80 -21.85 14.97
C ALA A 114 13.50 -20.85 16.10
N ALA A 115 12.28 -20.83 16.62
CA ALA A 115 11.89 -19.98 17.75
C ALA A 115 12.70 -20.30 19.02
N ARG A 116 12.88 -21.59 19.35
CA ARG A 116 13.64 -22.04 20.53
C ARG A 116 15.09 -21.55 20.53
N TYR A 117 15.74 -21.55 19.36
CA TYR A 117 17.14 -21.13 19.22
C TYR A 117 17.31 -19.68 18.74
N GLN A 118 16.22 -18.90 18.63
CA GLN A 118 16.22 -17.55 18.05
C GLN A 118 16.88 -17.51 16.66
N MET A 119 16.71 -18.57 15.88
CA MET A 119 17.23 -18.70 14.52
C MET A 119 16.19 -18.22 13.52
N ARG A 120 16.63 -17.63 12.41
CA ARG A 120 15.77 -17.21 11.30
C ARG A 120 15.84 -18.21 10.14
N LEU A 121 14.72 -18.41 9.44
CA LEU A 121 14.65 -19.33 8.30
C LEU A 121 14.26 -18.61 7.01
N LEU A 122 15.06 -18.78 5.96
CA LEU A 122 14.67 -18.47 4.57
C LEU A 122 14.20 -19.76 3.89
N GLY A 123 13.03 -19.72 3.26
CA GLY A 123 12.34 -20.91 2.76
C GLY A 123 11.29 -21.44 3.74
N PRO A 124 10.96 -22.75 3.69
CA PRO A 124 11.51 -23.77 2.81
C PRO A 124 11.13 -23.59 1.33
N ASN A 125 11.55 -24.51 0.46
CA ASN A 125 11.25 -24.49 -0.98
C ASN A 125 11.74 -23.22 -1.70
N SER A 126 12.86 -22.68 -1.21
CA SER A 126 13.49 -21.45 -1.72
C SER A 126 14.62 -21.74 -2.70
N LEU A 127 14.78 -20.88 -3.72
CA LEU A 127 15.97 -20.86 -4.59
C LEU A 127 17.22 -20.38 -3.84
N GLY A 128 17.07 -19.65 -2.75
CA GLY A 128 18.14 -19.02 -1.96
C GLY A 128 18.26 -17.51 -2.21
N LEU A 129 19.47 -17.00 -1.98
CA LEU A 129 19.81 -15.57 -1.97
C LEU A 129 21.00 -15.27 -2.88
N LEU A 130 20.88 -14.22 -3.69
CA LEU A 130 21.99 -13.62 -4.41
C LEU A 130 22.12 -12.14 -4.02
N ALA A 131 23.32 -11.73 -3.62
CA ALA A 131 23.65 -10.36 -3.23
C ALA A 131 24.98 -9.96 -3.90
N PRO A 132 24.94 -9.51 -5.17
CA PRO A 132 26.14 -9.34 -6.00
C PRO A 132 27.09 -8.26 -5.49
N TRP A 133 26.62 -7.26 -4.74
CA TRP A 133 27.48 -6.24 -4.12
C TRP A 133 28.36 -6.82 -3.02
N GLN A 134 27.91 -7.89 -2.36
CA GLN A 134 28.61 -8.62 -1.29
C GLN A 134 29.42 -9.81 -1.82
N GLY A 135 29.38 -10.08 -3.14
CA GLY A 135 29.96 -11.29 -3.72
C GLY A 135 29.25 -12.58 -3.26
N LEU A 136 28.01 -12.46 -2.80
CA LEU A 136 27.26 -13.57 -2.23
C LEU A 136 26.34 -14.19 -3.28
N ASN A 137 26.49 -15.49 -3.53
CA ASN A 137 25.55 -16.30 -4.31
C ASN A 137 25.24 -17.60 -3.55
N ALA A 138 24.38 -17.49 -2.54
CA ALA A 138 23.86 -18.62 -1.77
C ALA A 138 22.56 -19.14 -2.39
N SER A 139 22.61 -19.53 -3.67
CA SER A 139 21.43 -19.95 -4.43
C SER A 139 21.65 -21.17 -5.32
N PHE A 140 20.54 -21.75 -5.77
CA PHE A 140 20.48 -22.84 -6.76
C PHE A 140 20.30 -22.35 -8.20
N SER A 141 20.40 -21.04 -8.43
CA SER A 141 20.30 -20.49 -9.77
C SER A 141 21.46 -21.00 -10.63
N PRO A 142 21.20 -21.53 -11.84
CA PRO A 142 22.24 -21.81 -12.82
C PRO A 142 22.72 -20.53 -13.54
N VAL A 143 21.99 -19.42 -13.38
CA VAL A 143 22.25 -18.16 -14.06
C VAL A 143 23.02 -17.22 -13.11
N PRO A 144 24.13 -16.61 -13.56
CA PRO A 144 24.85 -15.62 -12.77
C PRO A 144 24.02 -14.34 -12.60
N ILE A 145 24.45 -13.47 -11.69
CA ILE A 145 23.80 -12.19 -11.42
C ILE A 145 24.77 -11.03 -11.66
N ARG A 146 24.27 -9.92 -12.22
CA ARG A 146 25.05 -8.68 -12.40
C ARG A 146 24.75 -7.71 -11.25
N LYS A 147 25.74 -6.88 -10.91
CA LYS A 147 25.56 -5.77 -9.95
C LYS A 147 24.66 -4.70 -10.55
N GLY A 148 23.66 -4.26 -9.80
CA GLY A 148 22.81 -3.12 -10.16
C GLY A 148 22.04 -2.59 -8.95
N LYS A 149 20.92 -1.91 -9.20
CA LYS A 149 20.19 -1.16 -8.18
C LYS A 149 18.80 -1.70 -7.87
N LEU A 150 18.39 -2.79 -8.52
CA LEU A 150 17.07 -3.40 -8.36
C LEU A 150 17.11 -4.49 -7.30
N ALA A 151 16.22 -4.45 -6.32
CA ALA A 151 15.97 -5.61 -5.47
C ALA A 151 14.82 -6.43 -6.06
N PHE A 152 14.94 -7.76 -6.04
CA PHE A 152 13.86 -8.66 -6.42
C PHE A 152 13.57 -9.64 -5.29
N ILE A 153 12.29 -9.76 -4.92
CA ILE A 153 11.78 -10.68 -3.91
C ILE A 153 10.68 -11.52 -4.56
N SER A 154 10.74 -12.84 -4.42
CA SER A 154 9.72 -13.73 -4.98
C SER A 154 9.43 -14.95 -4.12
N GLN A 155 8.16 -15.29 -4.01
CA GLN A 155 7.71 -16.56 -3.43
C GLN A 155 7.85 -17.75 -4.39
N SER A 156 8.18 -17.53 -5.66
CA SER A 156 8.31 -18.60 -6.66
C SER A 156 9.74 -18.75 -7.18
N ALA A 157 10.32 -19.95 -6.97
CA ALA A 157 11.64 -20.30 -7.49
C ALA A 157 11.66 -20.38 -9.03
N ALA A 158 10.57 -20.82 -9.65
CA ALA A 158 10.47 -20.91 -11.12
C ALA A 158 10.48 -19.52 -11.75
N VAL A 159 9.63 -18.61 -11.26
CA VAL A 159 9.59 -17.22 -11.72
C VAL A 159 10.91 -16.52 -11.48
N SER A 160 11.54 -16.78 -10.32
CA SER A 160 12.87 -16.28 -9.99
C SER A 160 13.93 -16.64 -11.06
N ASN A 161 14.02 -17.92 -11.43
CA ASN A 161 14.96 -18.35 -12.46
C ASN A 161 14.66 -17.73 -13.83
N THR A 162 13.39 -17.64 -14.22
CA THR A 162 12.98 -17.01 -15.48
C THR A 162 13.40 -15.54 -15.54
N ILE A 163 13.23 -14.80 -14.43
CA ILE A 163 13.60 -13.39 -14.36
C ILE A 163 15.11 -13.21 -14.40
N LEU A 164 15.88 -14.06 -13.71
CA LEU A 164 17.36 -14.02 -13.76
C LEU A 164 17.89 -14.29 -15.17
N ASP A 165 17.38 -15.34 -15.83
CA ASP A 165 17.79 -15.70 -17.20
C ASP A 165 17.53 -14.56 -18.18
N TRP A 166 16.32 -13.98 -18.11
CA TRP A 166 15.96 -12.84 -18.93
C TRP A 166 16.82 -11.59 -18.66
N ALA A 167 17.12 -11.31 -17.39
CA ALA A 167 17.92 -10.14 -17.01
C ALA A 167 19.33 -10.17 -17.62
N GLN A 168 19.89 -11.35 -17.90
CA GLN A 168 21.18 -11.47 -18.58
C GLN A 168 21.14 -10.91 -20.01
N GLN A 169 20.06 -11.15 -20.76
CA GLN A 169 19.92 -10.66 -22.14
C GLN A 169 19.81 -9.13 -22.21
N ARG A 170 19.27 -8.51 -21.15
CA ARG A 170 19.00 -7.07 -21.06
C ARG A 170 20.03 -6.29 -20.26
N GLU A 171 21.10 -6.97 -19.83
CA GLU A 171 22.16 -6.39 -19.01
C GLU A 171 21.67 -5.76 -17.70
N MET A 172 20.53 -6.22 -17.18
CA MET A 172 19.97 -5.70 -15.94
C MET A 172 20.71 -6.28 -14.73
N GLY A 173 21.06 -5.41 -13.80
CA GLY A 173 21.71 -5.77 -12.55
C GLY A 173 20.81 -5.60 -11.33
N PHE A 174 21.09 -6.38 -10.29
CA PHE A 174 20.34 -6.38 -9.04
C PHE A 174 21.22 -5.94 -7.86
N SER A 175 20.60 -5.37 -6.83
CA SER A 175 21.20 -5.14 -5.53
C SER A 175 21.09 -6.39 -4.65
N TYR A 176 19.88 -6.97 -4.61
CA TYR A 176 19.55 -8.25 -3.98
C TYR A 176 18.56 -9.02 -4.85
N PHE A 177 18.66 -10.34 -4.82
CA PHE A 177 17.72 -11.24 -5.47
C PHE A 177 17.40 -12.37 -4.49
N ILE A 178 16.19 -12.37 -3.95
CA ILE A 178 15.80 -13.18 -2.79
C ILE A 178 14.58 -14.01 -3.15
N ALA A 179 14.73 -15.33 -3.16
CA ALA A 179 13.58 -16.23 -3.24
C ALA A 179 13.14 -16.61 -1.83
N LEU A 180 11.91 -16.27 -1.47
CA LEU A 180 11.33 -16.58 -0.17
C LEU A 180 10.90 -18.05 -0.06
N GLY A 181 10.48 -18.67 -1.17
CA GLY A 181 9.78 -19.95 -1.13
C GLY A 181 8.46 -19.81 -0.35
N ASP A 182 8.22 -20.71 0.60
CA ASP A 182 6.97 -20.71 1.39
C ASP A 182 6.91 -19.65 2.51
N SER A 183 7.94 -18.81 2.67
CA SER A 183 7.97 -17.73 3.69
C SER A 183 7.63 -18.20 5.12
N LEU A 184 8.18 -19.33 5.60
CA LEU A 184 7.77 -19.89 6.90
C LEU A 184 8.13 -18.99 8.10
N ASN A 185 9.19 -18.19 7.98
CA ASN A 185 9.70 -17.34 9.06
C ASN A 185 10.13 -15.95 8.61
N ILE A 186 11.06 -15.86 7.66
CA ILE A 186 11.40 -14.59 7.00
C ILE A 186 10.38 -14.38 5.89
N ASP A 187 9.71 -13.23 5.92
CA ASP A 187 8.69 -12.89 4.93
C ASP A 187 8.98 -11.52 4.27
N VAL A 188 8.13 -11.12 3.35
CA VAL A 188 8.32 -9.93 2.50
C VAL A 188 8.41 -8.64 3.31
N ASP A 189 7.68 -8.50 4.41
CA ASP A 189 7.69 -7.32 5.28
C ASP A 189 9.06 -7.10 5.92
N ASP A 190 9.70 -8.15 6.43
CA ASP A 190 11.06 -8.09 6.99
C ASP A 190 12.07 -7.56 5.96
N LEU A 191 11.96 -8.04 4.72
CA LEU A 191 12.86 -7.67 3.63
C LEU A 191 12.59 -6.24 3.14
N LEU A 192 11.33 -5.82 3.08
CA LEU A 192 10.97 -4.45 2.71
C LEU A 192 11.54 -3.44 3.71
N ASP A 193 11.49 -3.72 5.01
CA ASP A 193 12.08 -2.85 6.03
C ASP A 193 13.59 -2.68 5.86
N TYR A 194 14.30 -3.78 5.61
CA TYR A 194 15.73 -3.73 5.35
C TYR A 194 16.04 -2.98 4.05
N LEU A 195 15.35 -3.34 2.97
CA LEU A 195 15.57 -2.76 1.66
C LEU A 195 15.18 -1.29 1.61
N ALA A 196 14.24 -0.81 2.43
CA ALA A 196 13.90 0.61 2.54
C ALA A 196 15.12 1.46 2.94
N ARG A 197 16.02 0.91 3.77
CA ARG A 197 17.20 1.62 4.31
C ARG A 197 18.48 1.36 3.50
N ASP A 198 18.49 0.35 2.64
CA ASP A 198 19.70 -0.03 1.89
C ASP A 198 20.06 0.97 0.76
N SER A 199 21.24 1.58 0.82
CA SER A 199 21.65 2.59 -0.17
C SER A 199 21.98 2.04 -1.56
N LYS A 200 22.14 0.71 -1.70
CA LYS A 200 22.41 0.07 -3.01
C LYS A 200 21.14 -0.23 -3.79
N THR A 201 19.99 -0.24 -3.12
CA THR A 201 18.68 -0.53 -3.70
C THR A 201 17.94 0.76 -4.02
N SER A 202 17.57 0.98 -5.28
CA SER A 202 16.79 2.14 -5.73
C SER A 202 15.32 1.81 -6.01
N ALA A 203 15.01 0.58 -6.42
CA ALA A 203 13.64 0.11 -6.62
C ALA A 203 13.51 -1.37 -6.22
N ILE A 204 12.30 -1.79 -5.88
CA ILE A 204 11.99 -3.13 -5.37
C ILE A 204 10.94 -3.78 -6.26
N LEU A 205 11.18 -5.04 -6.63
CA LEU A 205 10.28 -5.87 -7.42
C LEU A 205 9.79 -7.02 -6.57
N LEU A 206 8.47 -7.17 -6.48
CA LEU A 206 7.81 -8.19 -5.69
C LEU A 206 7.03 -9.14 -6.58
N TYR A 207 7.20 -10.44 -6.37
CA TYR A 207 6.29 -11.46 -6.85
C TYR A 207 5.64 -12.16 -5.66
N LEU A 208 4.33 -11.99 -5.52
CA LEU A 208 3.56 -12.47 -4.38
C LEU A 208 2.44 -13.42 -4.83
N GLU A 209 2.23 -14.46 -4.05
CA GLU A 209 1.14 -15.43 -4.18
C GLU A 209 0.19 -15.29 -2.98
N GLN A 210 0.73 -15.07 -1.78
CA GLN A 210 0.00 -14.92 -0.52
C GLN A 210 0.74 -14.00 0.49
N LEU A 211 0.05 -13.61 1.57
CA LEU A 211 0.64 -12.92 2.72
C LEU A 211 0.41 -13.75 3.99
N SER A 212 1.39 -13.76 4.88
CA SER A 212 1.21 -14.30 6.23
C SER A 212 0.48 -13.30 7.16
N ASP A 213 0.81 -12.02 7.03
CA ASP A 213 0.25 -10.92 7.82
C ASP A 213 0.09 -9.67 6.94
N ALA A 214 -1.15 -9.35 6.59
CA ALA A 214 -1.45 -8.22 5.71
C ALA A 214 -1.12 -6.86 6.33
N ARG A 215 -1.29 -6.70 7.65
CA ARG A 215 -1.02 -5.44 8.33
C ARG A 215 0.47 -5.14 8.33
N ARG A 216 1.30 -6.13 8.66
CA ARG A 216 2.76 -5.98 8.60
C ARG A 216 3.25 -5.69 7.19
N PHE A 217 2.72 -6.39 6.19
CA PHE A 217 3.03 -6.11 4.80
C PHE A 217 2.67 -4.68 4.40
N VAL A 218 1.43 -4.24 4.67
CA VAL A 218 0.98 -2.89 4.31
C VAL A 218 1.80 -1.82 5.04
N SER A 219 2.10 -2.01 6.32
CA SER A 219 3.00 -1.14 7.10
C SER A 219 4.40 -1.04 6.48
N ALA A 220 5.08 -2.18 6.28
CA ALA A 220 6.42 -2.22 5.71
C ALA A 220 6.46 -1.66 4.28
N ALA A 221 5.46 -1.99 3.46
CA ALA A 221 5.35 -1.51 2.09
C ALA A 221 5.07 -0.01 2.04
N ARG A 222 4.23 0.54 2.92
CA ARG A 222 4.00 1.99 3.03
C ARG A 222 5.30 2.72 3.40
N SER A 223 6.01 2.21 4.40
CA SER A 223 7.30 2.76 4.83
C SER A 223 8.33 2.76 3.69
N ALA A 224 8.48 1.62 3.00
CA ALA A 224 9.42 1.48 1.90
C ALA A 224 9.03 2.31 0.65
N SER A 225 7.73 2.38 0.33
CA SER A 225 7.20 3.06 -0.87
C SER A 225 7.34 4.58 -0.83
N ARG A 226 7.59 5.19 0.35
CA ARG A 226 7.87 6.63 0.46
C ARG A 226 9.16 7.03 -0.25
N ASN A 227 10.17 6.17 -0.18
CA ASN A 227 11.52 6.48 -0.65
C ASN A 227 11.92 5.66 -1.89
N LYS A 228 11.24 4.54 -2.16
CA LYS A 228 11.62 3.60 -3.21
C LYS A 228 10.40 3.16 -4.00
N PRO A 229 10.43 3.20 -5.34
CA PRO A 229 9.41 2.58 -6.16
C PRO A 229 9.35 1.07 -5.88
N ILE A 230 8.14 0.57 -5.64
CA ILE A 230 7.86 -0.85 -5.44
C ILE A 230 6.85 -1.30 -6.49
N LEU A 231 7.22 -2.29 -7.28
CA LEU A 231 6.32 -2.93 -8.23
C LEU A 231 5.97 -4.32 -7.74
N VAL A 232 4.73 -4.74 -7.97
CA VAL A 232 4.24 -6.05 -7.54
C VAL A 232 3.52 -6.78 -8.67
N ILE A 233 3.87 -8.05 -8.84
CA ILE A 233 3.07 -9.04 -9.56
C ILE A 233 2.38 -9.92 -8.53
N LYS A 234 1.05 -10.03 -8.64
CA LYS A 234 0.23 -10.96 -7.84
C LYS A 234 -0.31 -12.08 -8.72
N SER A 235 0.08 -13.32 -8.44
CA SER A 235 -0.50 -14.52 -9.05
C SER A 235 -1.70 -15.02 -8.23
N GLY A 236 -2.33 -16.15 -8.56
CA GLY A 236 -3.45 -16.70 -7.76
C GLY A 236 -4.72 -15.83 -7.77
N ARG A 237 -5.01 -15.18 -8.90
CA ARG A 237 -6.14 -14.23 -9.03
C ARG A 237 -7.49 -14.91 -9.20
N SER A 238 -7.49 -16.07 -9.87
CA SER A 238 -8.70 -16.85 -10.13
C SER A 238 -8.84 -18.00 -9.12
N PRO A 239 -10.06 -18.46 -8.83
CA PRO A 239 -10.28 -19.63 -7.96
C PRO A 239 -9.57 -20.90 -8.43
N ALA A 240 -9.35 -21.06 -9.74
CA ALA A 240 -8.57 -22.18 -10.28
C ALA A 240 -7.07 -22.04 -9.98
N ALA A 241 -6.51 -20.83 -10.10
CA ALA A 241 -5.12 -20.57 -9.78
C ALA A 241 -4.84 -20.70 -8.27
N GLN A 242 -5.74 -20.21 -7.41
CA GLN A 242 -5.62 -20.36 -5.95
C GLN A 242 -5.59 -21.83 -5.53
N ARG A 243 -6.46 -22.66 -6.13
CA ARG A 243 -6.47 -24.11 -5.88
C ARG A 243 -5.18 -24.80 -6.33
N LEU A 244 -4.60 -24.38 -7.47
CA LEU A 244 -3.34 -24.93 -7.97
C LEU A 244 -2.16 -24.58 -7.06
N LEU A 245 -2.13 -23.33 -6.56
CA LEU A 245 -1.07 -22.84 -5.69
C LEU A 245 -1.27 -23.25 -4.22
N HIS A 246 -2.42 -23.84 -3.87
CA HIS A 246 -2.80 -24.17 -2.49
C HIS A 246 -2.77 -22.97 -1.54
N VAL A 247 -3.10 -21.78 -2.05
CA VAL A 247 -3.13 -20.52 -1.29
C VAL A 247 -4.56 -20.03 -1.10
N ASN A 248 -4.86 -19.50 0.08
CA ASN A 248 -6.07 -18.72 0.32
C ASN A 248 -5.69 -17.25 0.37
N SER A 249 -5.78 -16.57 -0.78
CA SER A 249 -5.27 -15.20 -0.90
C SER A 249 -6.32 -14.11 -0.74
N GLY A 250 -7.55 -14.42 -0.32
CA GLY A 250 -8.64 -13.43 -0.32
C GLY A 250 -9.02 -12.96 -1.73
N MET A 251 -9.78 -11.87 -1.82
CA MET A 251 -10.28 -11.34 -3.09
C MET A 251 -9.23 -10.51 -3.84
N ASP A 252 -9.19 -10.63 -5.18
CA ASP A 252 -8.23 -9.87 -6.00
C ASP A 252 -8.42 -8.34 -5.90
N PRO A 253 -9.66 -7.79 -5.85
CA PRO A 253 -9.85 -6.36 -5.60
C PRO A 253 -9.38 -5.87 -4.22
N ALA A 254 -9.32 -6.76 -3.21
CA ALA A 254 -8.78 -6.42 -1.90
C ALA A 254 -7.26 -6.21 -1.98
N TRP A 255 -6.56 -7.04 -2.75
CA TRP A 255 -5.15 -6.83 -3.10
C TRP A 255 -4.94 -5.52 -3.83
N ASP A 256 -5.77 -5.19 -4.82
CA ASP A 256 -5.67 -3.92 -5.53
C ASP A 256 -5.82 -2.73 -4.58
N ALA A 257 -6.81 -2.78 -3.68
CA ALA A 257 -7.00 -1.75 -2.66
C ALA A 257 -5.77 -1.63 -1.74
N ALA A 258 -5.22 -2.75 -1.27
CA ALA A 258 -4.04 -2.77 -0.40
C ALA A 258 -2.79 -2.22 -1.09
N ILE A 259 -2.51 -2.66 -2.32
CA ILE A 259 -1.37 -2.20 -3.13
C ILE A 259 -1.47 -0.68 -3.37
N GLN A 260 -2.64 -0.21 -3.80
CA GLN A 260 -2.87 1.23 -4.03
C GLN A 260 -2.69 2.02 -2.74
N ARG A 261 -3.26 1.53 -1.63
CA ARG A 261 -3.18 2.17 -0.32
C ARG A 261 -1.76 2.19 0.24
N ALA A 262 -0.95 1.20 -0.10
CA ALA A 262 0.45 1.14 0.32
C ALA A 262 1.41 1.89 -0.60
N GLY A 263 0.93 2.44 -1.73
CA GLY A 263 1.74 3.24 -2.65
C GLY A 263 2.55 2.43 -3.67
N LEU A 264 2.30 1.12 -3.78
CA LEU A 264 2.95 0.22 -4.73
C LEU A 264 2.30 0.33 -6.11
N LEU A 265 3.00 -0.11 -7.15
CA LEU A 265 2.46 -0.28 -8.50
C LEU A 265 2.19 -1.77 -8.79
N ARG A 266 0.94 -2.13 -9.08
CA ARG A 266 0.63 -3.47 -9.60
C ARG A 266 0.89 -3.52 -11.10
N VAL A 267 1.54 -4.59 -11.55
CA VAL A 267 1.67 -4.92 -12.98
C VAL A 267 1.02 -6.27 -13.26
N GLN A 268 0.46 -6.44 -14.46
CA GLN A 268 -0.41 -7.59 -14.74
C GLN A 268 0.36 -8.86 -15.08
N ASP A 269 1.54 -8.71 -15.68
CA ASP A 269 2.37 -9.82 -16.12
C ASP A 269 3.87 -9.47 -16.08
N THR A 270 4.70 -10.46 -16.41
CA THR A 270 6.16 -10.29 -16.41
C THR A 270 6.65 -9.33 -17.50
N HIS A 271 5.94 -9.20 -18.62
CA HIS A 271 6.34 -8.27 -19.68
C HIS A 271 6.10 -6.82 -19.26
N GLU A 272 4.94 -6.53 -18.66
CA GLU A 272 4.62 -5.25 -18.05
C GLU A 272 5.58 -4.89 -16.90
N LEU A 273 5.95 -5.87 -16.06
CA LEU A 273 6.91 -5.63 -14.97
C LEU A 273 8.20 -5.02 -15.47
N PHE A 274 8.76 -5.54 -16.55
CA PHE A 274 10.04 -5.05 -17.05
C PHE A 274 9.93 -3.68 -17.72
N SER A 275 8.87 -3.45 -18.50
CA SER A 275 8.59 -2.12 -19.05
C SER A 275 8.44 -1.10 -17.92
N ALA A 276 7.72 -1.46 -16.85
CA ALA A 276 7.55 -0.62 -15.67
C ALA A 276 8.87 -0.40 -14.92
N VAL A 277 9.75 -1.40 -14.81
CA VAL A 277 11.10 -1.27 -14.22
C VAL A 277 11.95 -0.27 -14.97
N GLU A 278 12.02 -0.41 -16.30
CA GLU A 278 12.81 0.49 -17.17
C GLU A 278 12.32 1.92 -17.00
N THR A 279 11.00 2.09 -16.96
CA THR A 279 10.34 3.37 -16.72
C THR A 279 10.69 3.93 -15.35
N LEU A 280 10.40 3.21 -14.27
CA LEU A 280 10.53 3.67 -12.88
C LEU A 280 11.98 3.87 -12.44
N SER A 281 12.92 3.10 -12.98
CA SER A 281 14.34 3.24 -12.65
C SER A 281 14.97 4.50 -13.23
N HIS A 282 14.44 5.00 -14.36
CA HIS A 282 14.89 6.22 -15.03
C HIS A 282 13.88 7.36 -14.91
N MET A 283 12.83 7.17 -14.10
CA MET A 283 11.69 8.07 -14.03
C MET A 283 12.05 9.38 -13.39
N ARG A 284 11.69 10.47 -14.07
CA ARG A 284 11.50 11.77 -13.43
C ARG A 284 10.09 11.82 -12.84
N PRO A 285 9.89 12.34 -11.62
CA PRO A 285 8.56 12.44 -11.04
C PRO A 285 7.61 13.20 -11.98
N LEU A 286 6.52 12.54 -12.40
CA LEU A 286 5.46 13.20 -13.14
C LEU A 286 4.91 14.36 -12.32
N ARG A 287 4.73 15.54 -12.91
CA ARG A 287 4.04 16.67 -12.26
C ARG A 287 2.54 16.68 -12.50
N GLY A 288 2.07 15.92 -13.49
CA GLY A 288 0.67 15.72 -13.79
C GLY A 288 0.49 14.53 -14.73
N GLU A 289 -0.65 14.47 -15.40
CA GLU A 289 -1.06 13.31 -16.21
C GLU A 289 -1.45 13.71 -17.64
N ARG A 290 -1.25 14.97 -18.04
CA ARG A 290 -1.54 15.47 -19.39
C ARG A 290 -0.42 15.10 -20.36
N LEU A 291 -0.71 14.17 -21.27
CA LEU A 291 0.23 13.69 -22.29
C LEU A 291 0.11 14.48 -23.60
N MET A 292 1.24 14.96 -24.11
CA MET A 292 1.39 15.45 -25.47
C MET A 292 2.12 14.40 -26.32
N ILE A 293 1.64 14.15 -27.55
CA ILE A 293 2.25 13.17 -28.46
C ILE A 293 2.75 13.90 -29.70
N ILE A 294 3.99 13.64 -30.10
CA ILE A 294 4.57 14.04 -31.40
C ILE A 294 4.85 12.77 -32.20
N SER A 295 4.56 12.77 -33.49
CA SER A 295 4.86 11.63 -34.38
C SER A 295 5.21 12.11 -35.78
N ASN A 296 6.11 11.42 -36.49
CA ASN A 296 6.29 11.57 -37.96
C ASN A 296 5.36 10.65 -38.77
N GLY A 297 4.28 10.18 -38.18
CA GLY A 297 3.29 9.38 -38.87
C GLY A 297 1.98 9.27 -38.09
N ALA A 298 0.86 9.45 -38.81
CA ALA A 298 -0.47 9.42 -38.24
C ALA A 298 -0.84 8.05 -37.62
N ALA A 299 -0.49 6.94 -38.28
CA ALA A 299 -0.89 5.60 -37.83
C ALA A 299 -0.23 5.18 -36.49
N PRO A 300 1.08 5.34 -36.27
CA PRO A 300 1.69 5.14 -34.95
C PRO A 300 1.08 6.02 -33.85
N ALA A 301 0.75 7.28 -34.16
CA ALA A 301 0.08 8.17 -33.21
C ALA A 301 -1.33 7.69 -32.87
N ALA A 302 -2.09 7.19 -33.86
CA ALA A 302 -3.42 6.63 -33.65
C ALA A 302 -3.38 5.39 -32.74
N LEU A 303 -2.41 4.48 -32.93
CA LEU A 303 -2.22 3.33 -32.03
C LEU A 303 -1.96 3.77 -30.59
N ALA A 304 -1.15 4.81 -30.40
CA ALA A 304 -0.93 5.39 -29.08
C ALA A 304 -2.21 6.01 -28.49
N LEU A 305 -3.04 6.68 -29.29
CA LEU A 305 -4.32 7.24 -28.84
C LEU A 305 -5.33 6.16 -28.44
N ASP A 306 -5.41 5.06 -29.20
CA ASP A 306 -6.31 3.94 -28.90
C ASP A 306 -5.96 3.29 -27.55
N GLU A 307 -4.67 3.01 -27.32
CA GLU A 307 -4.21 2.47 -26.04
C GLU A 307 -4.41 3.48 -24.89
N HIS A 308 -4.18 4.76 -25.15
CA HIS A 308 -4.38 5.83 -24.17
C HIS A 308 -5.85 5.98 -23.79
N TRP A 309 -6.76 5.85 -24.76
CA TRP A 309 -8.20 5.82 -24.53
C TRP A 309 -8.59 4.60 -23.69
N ALA A 310 -8.13 3.40 -24.06
CA ALA A 310 -8.45 2.16 -23.38
C ALA A 310 -8.08 2.21 -21.88
N ARG A 311 -6.98 2.90 -21.55
CA ARG A 311 -6.51 3.10 -20.17
C ARG A 311 -7.05 4.35 -19.47
N ASN A 312 -8.00 5.06 -20.07
CA ASN A 312 -8.59 6.31 -19.53
C ASN A 312 -7.53 7.38 -19.19
N GLY A 313 -6.53 7.53 -20.05
CA GLY A 313 -5.50 8.56 -19.93
C GLY A 313 -6.05 9.97 -20.20
N LYS A 314 -5.22 10.99 -19.94
CA LYS A 314 -5.57 12.40 -20.17
C LYS A 314 -4.61 13.04 -21.17
N LEU A 315 -5.14 13.50 -22.31
CA LEU A 315 -4.36 14.25 -23.30
C LEU A 315 -4.19 15.72 -22.86
N ALA A 316 -3.05 16.31 -23.22
CA ALA A 316 -2.82 17.74 -23.12
C ALA A 316 -3.71 18.52 -24.11
N THR A 317 -4.20 19.68 -23.68
CA THR A 317 -4.92 20.63 -24.52
C THR A 317 -4.05 21.86 -24.68
N LEU A 318 -3.59 22.12 -25.90
CA LEU A 318 -2.70 23.25 -26.19
C LEU A 318 -3.45 24.57 -26.13
N SER A 319 -2.85 25.58 -25.51
CA SER A 319 -3.29 26.96 -25.58
C SER A 319 -3.09 27.54 -26.99
N ASP A 320 -3.86 28.57 -27.31
CA ASP A 320 -3.77 29.25 -28.61
C ASP A 320 -2.36 29.84 -28.85
N GLU A 321 -1.68 30.26 -27.79
CA GLU A 321 -0.29 30.74 -27.86
C GLU A 321 0.67 29.63 -28.32
N THR A 322 0.63 28.47 -27.65
CA THR A 322 1.47 27.32 -28.03
C THR A 322 1.18 26.87 -29.47
N ARG A 323 -0.09 26.85 -29.86
CA ARG A 323 -0.50 26.49 -31.23
C ARG A 323 0.07 27.44 -32.27
N GLN A 324 0.01 28.75 -32.02
CA GLN A 324 0.54 29.75 -32.93
C GLN A 324 2.06 29.66 -33.07
N GLN A 325 2.79 29.44 -31.98
CA GLN A 325 4.25 29.25 -32.01
C GLN A 325 4.65 28.00 -32.82
N LEU A 326 3.93 26.90 -32.64
CA LEU A 326 4.15 25.68 -33.43
C LEU A 326 3.87 25.92 -34.92
N GLN A 327 2.76 26.58 -35.26
CA GLN A 327 2.38 26.84 -36.66
C GLN A 327 3.38 27.76 -37.37
N GLN A 328 4.06 28.67 -36.67
CA GLN A 328 5.10 29.54 -37.26
C GLN A 328 6.39 28.81 -37.62
N LEU A 329 6.70 27.72 -36.92
CA LEU A 329 7.96 26.98 -37.05
C LEU A 329 7.82 25.69 -37.87
N LEU A 330 6.59 25.20 -38.06
CA LEU A 330 6.28 23.97 -38.77
C LEU A 330 5.64 24.27 -40.13
N PRO A 331 5.73 23.34 -41.10
CA PRO A 331 5.08 23.51 -42.40
C PRO A 331 3.56 23.69 -42.29
N ASP A 332 2.96 24.43 -43.23
CA ASP A 332 1.51 24.67 -43.29
C ASP A 332 0.65 23.39 -43.40
N THR A 333 1.27 22.27 -43.79
CA THR A 333 0.64 20.94 -43.88
C THR A 333 0.49 20.23 -42.52
N VAL A 334 1.15 20.75 -41.49
CA VAL A 334 1.12 20.25 -40.11
C VAL A 334 0.15 21.10 -39.30
N GLU A 335 -0.84 20.45 -38.69
CA GLU A 335 -1.77 21.09 -37.76
C GLU A 335 -1.22 21.00 -36.33
N ALA A 336 -1.20 22.13 -35.62
CA ALA A 336 -0.80 22.20 -34.20
C ALA A 336 -1.86 21.62 -33.25
N ASN A 337 -2.07 20.30 -33.30
CA ASN A 337 -3.02 19.54 -32.48
C ASN A 337 -2.31 18.51 -31.58
N ASN A 338 -3.08 17.79 -30.76
CA ASN A 338 -2.60 16.63 -29.98
C ASN A 338 -3.34 15.38 -30.44
N PRO A 339 -2.68 14.44 -31.15
CA PRO A 339 -1.24 14.40 -31.43
C PRO A 339 -0.78 15.44 -32.46
N LEU A 340 0.50 15.81 -32.37
CA LEU A 340 1.19 16.62 -33.38
C LEU A 340 1.81 15.67 -34.42
N ASP A 341 1.15 15.55 -35.58
CA ASP A 341 1.62 14.75 -36.72
C ASP A 341 2.53 15.59 -37.63
N LEU A 342 3.83 15.40 -37.50
CA LEU A 342 4.87 16.06 -38.29
C LEU A 342 4.96 15.55 -39.74
N ARG A 343 4.16 14.53 -40.10
CA ARG A 343 4.18 13.85 -41.42
C ARG A 343 5.47 13.08 -41.70
N ASP A 344 5.49 12.36 -42.82
CA ASP A 344 6.56 11.44 -43.22
C ASP A 344 7.83 12.15 -43.73
N ASP A 345 7.70 13.38 -44.23
CA ASP A 345 8.79 14.26 -44.66
C ASP A 345 9.44 15.05 -43.51
N ALA A 346 9.03 14.79 -42.26
CA ALA A 346 9.60 15.43 -41.08
C ALA A 346 11.14 15.35 -41.05
N SER A 347 11.79 16.51 -40.94
CA SER A 347 13.24 16.60 -40.75
C SER A 347 13.59 16.56 -39.26
N ILE A 348 14.88 16.31 -38.95
CA ILE A 348 15.40 16.45 -37.57
C ILE A 348 15.09 17.86 -37.02
N GLY A 349 15.20 18.89 -37.86
CA GLY A 349 14.87 20.28 -37.48
C GLY A 349 13.42 20.46 -37.03
N HIS A 350 12.46 19.78 -37.66
CA HIS A 350 11.04 19.84 -37.26
C HIS A 350 10.82 19.25 -35.88
N TYR A 351 11.46 18.12 -35.56
CA TYR A 351 11.42 17.53 -34.21
C TYR A 351 12.00 18.48 -33.16
N LEU A 352 13.18 19.06 -33.43
CA LEU A 352 13.83 19.97 -32.49
C LEU A 352 12.99 21.23 -32.24
N ALA A 353 12.42 21.82 -33.29
CA ALA A 353 11.56 23.00 -33.18
C ALA A 353 10.30 22.70 -32.34
N ALA A 354 9.60 21.60 -32.64
CA ALA A 354 8.40 21.20 -31.91
C ALA A 354 8.69 20.89 -30.43
N VAL A 355 9.72 20.09 -30.16
CA VAL A 355 10.12 19.74 -28.78
C VAL A 355 10.54 20.98 -28.00
N ASN A 356 11.28 21.90 -28.59
CA ASN A 356 11.70 23.13 -27.92
C ASN A 356 10.52 24.02 -27.50
N VAL A 357 9.51 24.19 -28.37
CA VAL A 357 8.28 24.93 -28.02
C VAL A 357 7.52 24.22 -26.90
N LEU A 358 7.31 22.90 -27.04
CA LEU A 358 6.55 22.12 -26.08
C LEU A 358 7.23 22.03 -24.71
N LEU A 359 8.57 21.99 -24.64
CA LEU A 359 9.31 22.06 -23.37
C LEU A 359 9.08 23.39 -22.62
N ASN A 360 8.73 24.47 -23.33
CA ASN A 360 8.42 25.77 -22.73
C ASN A 360 6.93 25.96 -22.41
N SER A 361 6.04 25.10 -22.92
CA SER A 361 4.61 25.22 -22.69
C SER A 361 4.20 24.77 -21.28
N PRO A 362 3.22 25.43 -20.63
CA PRO A 362 2.58 24.98 -19.39
C PRO A 362 1.44 23.96 -19.64
N ASP A 363 1.13 23.65 -20.89
CA ASP A 363 -0.08 22.92 -21.30
C ASP A 363 0.02 21.40 -21.11
N LEU A 364 1.23 20.86 -20.93
CA LEU A 364 1.53 19.45 -20.81
C LEU A 364 2.36 19.12 -19.56
N ASP A 365 2.24 17.88 -19.11
CA ASP A 365 3.01 17.34 -17.99
C ASP A 365 4.03 16.27 -18.44
N ALA A 366 3.75 15.62 -19.58
CA ALA A 366 4.62 14.65 -20.22
C ALA A 366 4.58 14.79 -21.75
N LEU A 367 5.70 14.44 -22.39
CA LEU A 367 5.88 14.48 -23.83
C LEU A 367 6.30 13.10 -24.34
N MET A 368 5.53 12.53 -25.26
CA MET A 368 5.87 11.31 -25.97
C MET A 368 6.30 11.65 -27.39
N VAL A 369 7.51 11.25 -27.75
CA VAL A 369 8.04 11.42 -29.12
C VAL A 369 8.05 10.06 -29.81
N ILE A 370 7.26 9.93 -30.87
CA ILE A 370 7.18 8.75 -31.72
C ILE A 370 8.01 8.98 -32.97
N HIS A 371 8.87 8.03 -33.30
CA HIS A 371 9.66 8.02 -34.52
C HIS A 371 9.46 6.70 -35.25
N SER A 372 8.96 6.79 -36.47
CA SER A 372 8.98 5.70 -37.46
C SER A 372 10.21 5.82 -38.36
N PRO A 373 10.82 4.69 -38.79
CA PRO A 373 11.98 4.71 -39.68
C PRO A 373 11.77 5.62 -40.88
N SER A 374 12.67 6.58 -41.06
CA SER A 374 12.59 7.61 -42.09
C SER A 374 13.95 7.85 -42.73
N ALA A 375 13.94 8.17 -44.02
CA ALA A 375 15.13 8.61 -44.76
C ALA A 375 15.47 10.08 -44.52
N THR A 376 14.47 10.92 -44.23
CA THR A 376 14.64 12.37 -43.99
C THR A 376 15.08 12.68 -42.56
N ALA A 377 14.78 11.78 -41.63
CA ALA A 377 15.20 11.85 -40.24
C ALA A 377 15.74 10.49 -39.76
N PRO A 378 17.03 10.18 -40.04
CA PRO A 378 17.65 8.93 -39.58
C PRO A 378 17.55 8.76 -38.06
N GLY A 379 17.24 7.55 -37.60
CA GLY A 379 16.89 7.29 -36.20
C GLY A 379 17.96 7.69 -35.18
N SER A 380 19.22 7.28 -35.41
CA SER A 380 20.35 7.56 -34.51
C SER A 380 20.71 9.04 -34.46
N GLU A 381 20.72 9.73 -35.62
CA GLU A 381 21.00 11.17 -35.70
C GLU A 381 19.90 11.99 -35.03
N SER A 382 18.63 11.61 -35.23
CA SER A 382 17.47 12.23 -34.58
C SER A 382 17.54 12.05 -33.06
N ALA A 383 17.92 10.86 -32.59
CA ALA A 383 18.08 10.58 -31.17
C ALA A 383 19.20 11.42 -30.54
N ALA A 384 20.37 11.49 -31.18
CA ALA A 384 21.49 12.31 -30.71
C ALA A 384 21.08 13.78 -30.55
N ALA A 385 20.46 14.36 -31.58
CA ALA A 385 20.04 15.76 -31.57
C ALA A 385 18.97 16.05 -30.49
N LEU A 386 18.00 15.14 -30.32
CA LEU A 386 16.98 15.26 -29.28
C LEU A 386 17.56 15.15 -27.86
N ILE A 387 18.49 14.21 -27.65
CA ILE A 387 19.18 14.05 -26.36
C ILE A 387 19.94 15.33 -26.01
N ASP A 388 20.66 15.92 -26.95
CA ASP A 388 21.43 17.15 -26.73
C ASP A 388 20.50 18.34 -26.43
N LEU A 389 19.40 18.49 -27.18
CA LEU A 389 18.39 19.52 -26.91
C LEU A 389 17.82 19.37 -25.50
N ILE A 390 17.36 18.16 -25.12
CA ILE A 390 16.75 17.93 -23.81
C ILE A 390 17.74 18.18 -22.68
N LYS A 391 19.01 17.80 -22.84
CA LYS A 391 20.06 18.04 -21.82
C LYS A 391 20.38 19.53 -21.65
N GLN A 392 20.40 20.30 -22.73
CA GLN A 392 20.73 21.73 -22.70
C GLN A 392 19.54 22.62 -22.32
N HIS A 393 18.31 22.15 -22.55
CA HIS A 393 17.12 22.97 -22.33
C HIS A 393 16.86 23.22 -20.83
N PRO A 394 16.60 24.46 -20.38
CA PRO A 394 16.38 24.78 -18.96
C PRO A 394 15.22 23.98 -18.33
N ARG A 395 14.17 23.73 -19.12
CA ARG A 395 13.01 22.91 -18.73
C ARG A 395 13.09 21.45 -19.18
N GLY A 396 14.23 21.02 -19.74
CA GLY A 396 14.43 19.64 -20.15
C GLY A 396 14.28 18.66 -19.00
N ASN A 397 14.65 19.08 -17.77
CA ASN A 397 14.45 18.33 -16.53
C ASN A 397 13.07 18.51 -15.89
N TYR A 398 12.23 19.39 -16.44
CA TYR A 398 10.93 19.72 -15.87
C TYR A 398 9.78 18.84 -16.41
N ILE A 399 9.82 18.52 -17.71
CA ILE A 399 8.82 17.70 -18.38
C ILE A 399 9.34 16.26 -18.48
N SER A 400 8.48 15.28 -18.23
CA SER A 400 8.83 13.87 -18.44
C SER A 400 8.76 13.54 -19.93
N VAL A 401 9.90 13.23 -20.53
CA VAL A 401 9.98 12.85 -21.95
C VAL A 401 10.10 11.33 -22.07
N LEU A 402 9.23 10.74 -22.87
CA LEU A 402 9.26 9.32 -23.25
C LEU A 402 9.45 9.22 -24.76
N THR A 403 10.21 8.21 -25.20
CA THR A 403 10.49 8.02 -26.62
C THR A 403 9.99 6.68 -27.12
N ASN A 404 9.44 6.66 -28.32
CA ASN A 404 9.02 5.46 -29.02
C ASN A 404 9.68 5.40 -30.39
N TRP A 405 10.75 4.61 -30.52
CA TRP A 405 11.47 4.45 -31.80
C TRP A 405 11.07 3.10 -32.39
N CYS A 406 10.20 3.14 -33.40
CA CYS A 406 9.61 1.97 -34.05
C CYS A 406 10.64 1.21 -34.91
N GLY A 407 10.42 -0.11 -35.06
CA GLY A 407 11.26 -0.98 -35.88
C GLY A 407 12.47 -1.57 -35.13
N GLU A 408 13.10 -2.60 -35.72
CA GLU A 408 14.19 -3.35 -35.06
C GLU A 408 15.54 -3.26 -35.77
N TYR A 409 15.60 -2.77 -37.02
CA TYR A 409 16.89 -2.66 -37.72
C TYR A 409 17.59 -1.33 -37.45
N SER A 410 16.97 -0.21 -37.83
CA SER A 410 17.56 1.14 -37.72
C SER A 410 17.45 1.78 -36.33
N SER A 411 16.65 1.21 -35.45
CA SER A 411 16.19 1.89 -34.22
C SER A 411 16.82 1.34 -32.93
N ILE A 412 17.57 0.23 -33.00
CA ILE A 412 18.24 -0.36 -31.82
C ILE A 412 19.27 0.61 -31.24
N GLU A 413 20.11 1.19 -32.10
CA GLU A 413 21.16 2.12 -31.67
C GLU A 413 20.56 3.37 -31.04
N ALA A 414 19.58 3.99 -31.69
CA ALA A 414 18.84 5.14 -31.17
C ALA A 414 18.24 4.88 -29.78
N ARG A 415 17.60 3.72 -29.57
CA ARG A 415 17.08 3.33 -28.25
C ARG A 415 18.20 3.16 -27.22
N ARG A 416 19.31 2.53 -27.59
CA ARG A 416 20.48 2.44 -26.70
C ARG A 416 20.98 3.82 -26.27
N MET A 417 21.07 4.77 -27.20
CA MET A 417 21.48 6.15 -26.90
C MET A 417 20.53 6.85 -25.91
N PHE A 418 19.21 6.68 -26.06
CA PHE A 418 18.25 7.21 -25.08
C PHE A 418 18.39 6.57 -23.71
N SER A 419 18.53 5.24 -23.65
CA SER A 419 18.74 4.51 -22.39
C SER A 419 20.03 4.97 -21.68
N ASP A 420 21.14 5.09 -22.42
CA ASP A 420 22.42 5.58 -21.88
C ASP A 420 22.33 7.05 -21.42
N ALA A 421 21.44 7.84 -22.02
CA ALA A 421 21.12 9.20 -21.61
C ALA A 421 20.11 9.29 -20.45
N GLY A 422 19.55 8.16 -19.98
CA GLY A 422 18.53 8.12 -18.93
C GLY A 422 17.15 8.62 -19.37
N ILE A 423 16.83 8.53 -20.67
CA ILE A 423 15.51 8.84 -21.22
C ILE A 423 14.78 7.52 -21.53
N PRO A 424 13.62 7.23 -20.92
CA PRO A 424 12.88 5.99 -21.17
C PRO A 424 12.47 5.85 -22.63
N THR A 425 12.75 4.68 -23.22
CA THR A 425 12.54 4.44 -24.65
C THR A 425 11.92 3.07 -24.92
N TYR A 426 11.03 2.99 -25.90
CA TYR A 426 10.25 1.77 -26.17
C TYR A 426 10.15 1.48 -27.65
N ARG A 427 9.73 0.24 -27.93
CA ARG A 427 9.61 -0.32 -29.29
C ARG A 427 8.27 0.00 -29.95
N THR A 428 7.18 0.00 -29.19
CA THR A 428 5.82 0.15 -29.71
C THR A 428 5.08 1.33 -29.04
N PRO A 429 4.20 2.04 -29.77
CA PRO A 429 3.38 3.10 -29.20
C PRO A 429 2.57 2.63 -27.98
N GLU A 430 1.95 1.45 -28.07
CA GLU A 430 1.11 0.86 -27.03
C GLU A 430 1.92 0.53 -25.76
N GLY A 431 3.14 0.00 -25.95
CA GLY A 431 4.05 -0.27 -24.84
C GLY A 431 4.52 1.01 -24.15
N THR A 432 4.71 2.08 -24.91
CA THR A 432 5.07 3.42 -24.38
C THR A 432 3.93 4.03 -23.58
N ILE A 433 2.69 3.91 -24.06
CA ILE A 433 1.51 4.38 -23.34
C ILE A 433 1.28 3.55 -22.09
N THR A 434 1.45 2.23 -22.16
CA THR A 434 1.38 1.34 -20.99
C THR A 434 2.37 1.78 -19.92
N ALA A 435 3.63 2.00 -20.30
CA ALA A 435 4.66 2.52 -19.42
C ALA A 435 4.31 3.89 -18.83
N PHE A 436 3.81 4.84 -19.65
CA PHE A 436 3.35 6.15 -19.18
C PHE A 436 2.21 6.02 -18.15
N MET A 437 1.24 5.15 -18.42
CA MET A 437 0.09 4.93 -17.53
C MET A 437 0.50 4.28 -16.21
N HIS A 438 1.52 3.40 -16.21
CA HIS A 438 2.13 2.91 -14.96
C HIS A 438 2.73 4.06 -14.12
N MET A 439 3.34 5.07 -14.75
CA MET A 439 3.82 6.27 -14.05
C MET A 439 2.67 7.05 -13.42
N VAL A 440 1.58 7.21 -14.16
CA VAL A 440 0.37 7.93 -13.71
C VAL A 440 -0.27 7.19 -12.53
N GLU A 441 -0.41 5.87 -12.62
CA GLU A 441 -0.93 5.01 -11.55
C GLU A 441 -0.03 5.05 -10.32
N TYR A 442 1.29 4.92 -10.49
CA TYR A 442 2.24 5.05 -9.39
C TYR A 442 2.10 6.42 -8.70
N ARG A 443 2.02 7.52 -9.45
CA ARG A 443 1.77 8.87 -8.88
C ARG A 443 0.45 8.96 -8.12
N ARG A 444 -0.63 8.34 -8.62
CA ARG A 444 -1.93 8.31 -7.93
C ARG A 444 -1.86 7.50 -6.63
N ASN A 445 -1.17 6.36 -6.63
CA ASN A 445 -0.98 5.52 -5.44
C ASN A 445 -0.10 6.23 -4.42
N GLN A 446 0.95 6.93 -4.86
CA GLN A 446 1.76 7.79 -4.00
C GLN A 446 0.95 8.91 -3.36
N LYS A 447 -0.04 9.49 -4.04
CA LYS A 447 -0.97 10.45 -3.40
C LYS A 447 -1.82 9.76 -2.33
N GLN A 448 -2.39 8.59 -2.60
CA GLN A 448 -3.18 7.82 -1.62
C GLN A 448 -2.35 7.36 -0.41
N LEU A 449 -1.07 7.04 -0.60
CA LEU A 449 -0.13 6.72 0.46
C LEU A 449 -0.04 7.87 1.48
N ARG A 450 0.00 9.12 0.99
CA ARG A 450 0.11 10.36 1.79
C ARG A 450 -1.15 10.69 2.58
N GLU A 451 -2.32 10.16 2.19
CA GLU A 451 -3.58 10.41 2.88
C GLU A 451 -3.61 9.73 4.26
N THR A 452 -3.73 10.55 5.32
CA THR A 452 -4.01 10.03 6.67
C THR A 452 -5.51 10.08 6.94
N PRO A 453 -6.10 8.94 7.26
CA PRO A 453 -7.50 8.87 7.63
C PRO A 453 -7.68 9.33 9.07
N ALA A 454 -7.93 10.63 9.23
CA ALA A 454 -8.44 11.21 10.47
C ALA A 454 -9.97 11.16 10.47
N LEU A 455 -10.59 10.87 11.62
CA LEU A 455 -12.04 11.00 11.75
C LEU A 455 -12.39 12.49 11.68
N PRO A 456 -13.30 12.92 10.78
CA PRO A 456 -13.81 14.28 10.77
C PRO A 456 -14.34 14.70 12.15
N HIS A 457 -13.88 15.84 12.68
CA HIS A 457 -14.31 16.37 13.98
C HIS A 457 -15.84 16.60 14.09
N SER A 458 -16.55 16.65 12.95
CA SER A 458 -18.00 16.83 12.87
C SER A 458 -18.82 15.55 13.06
N LEU A 459 -18.19 14.38 13.17
CA LEU A 459 -18.89 13.08 13.12
C LEU A 459 -19.27 12.45 14.47
N THR A 460 -19.15 13.16 15.58
CA THR A 460 -19.61 12.65 16.87
C THR A 460 -21.10 12.90 17.09
N ALA A 461 -21.91 11.84 17.00
CA ALA A 461 -23.27 11.82 17.54
C ALA A 461 -23.56 10.48 18.26
N ASN A 462 -23.21 10.38 19.55
CA ASN A 462 -23.62 9.30 20.45
C ASN A 462 -23.14 7.87 20.10
N THR A 463 -21.84 7.68 19.84
CA THR A 463 -21.24 6.34 19.61
C THR A 463 -21.48 5.37 20.78
N GLY A 464 -21.53 5.86 22.02
CA GLY A 464 -21.82 5.04 23.20
C GLY A 464 -23.16 4.28 23.10
N GLN A 465 -24.19 4.91 22.53
CA GLN A 465 -25.48 4.24 22.30
C GLN A 465 -25.38 3.11 21.27
N ALA A 466 -24.57 3.27 20.22
CA ALA A 466 -24.36 2.20 19.24
C ALA A 466 -23.69 0.98 19.88
N HIS A 467 -22.65 1.21 20.69
CA HIS A 467 -21.96 0.17 21.46
C HIS A 467 -22.90 -0.57 22.41
N GLU A 468 -23.73 0.16 23.16
CA GLU A 468 -24.72 -0.44 24.06
C GLU A 468 -25.73 -1.32 23.32
N LEU A 469 -26.24 -0.87 22.18
CA LEU A 469 -27.21 -1.63 21.37
C LEU A 469 -26.60 -2.90 20.77
N LEU A 470 -25.36 -2.81 20.28
CA LEU A 470 -24.63 -3.97 19.75
C LEU A 470 -24.37 -4.99 20.86
N GLN A 471 -23.90 -4.54 22.02
CA GLN A 471 -23.65 -5.42 23.16
C GLN A 471 -24.94 -6.09 23.65
N GLN A 472 -26.05 -5.35 23.76
CA GLN A 472 -27.35 -5.91 24.11
C GLN A 472 -27.82 -6.97 23.11
N ALA A 473 -27.63 -6.75 21.81
CA ALA A 473 -27.97 -7.74 20.80
C ALA A 473 -27.13 -9.02 20.94
N ILE A 474 -25.83 -8.88 21.19
CA ILE A 474 -24.91 -10.01 21.41
C ILE A 474 -25.27 -10.78 22.68
N ASP A 475 -25.52 -10.08 23.79
CA ASP A 475 -25.90 -10.68 25.08
C ASP A 475 -27.22 -11.45 24.97
N ASN A 476 -28.12 -11.01 24.09
CA ASN A 476 -29.38 -11.69 23.76
C ASN A 476 -29.22 -12.83 22.74
N GLY A 477 -28.01 -13.12 22.28
CA GLY A 477 -27.73 -14.18 21.31
C GLY A 477 -28.18 -13.87 19.88
N ILE A 478 -28.39 -12.58 19.55
CA ILE A 478 -28.77 -12.13 18.22
C ILE A 478 -27.50 -11.94 17.38
N SER A 479 -27.45 -12.59 16.21
CA SER A 479 -26.30 -12.52 15.29
C SER A 479 -26.58 -11.72 14.01
N ALA A 480 -27.83 -11.33 13.75
CA ALA A 480 -28.25 -10.59 12.58
C ALA A 480 -29.37 -9.60 12.95
N LEU A 481 -29.24 -8.35 12.50
CA LEU A 481 -30.17 -7.26 12.75
C LEU A 481 -30.77 -6.74 11.43
N ASP A 482 -32.08 -6.53 11.42
CA ASP A 482 -32.83 -5.96 10.29
C ASP A 482 -32.81 -4.42 10.32
N THR A 483 -33.23 -3.79 9.22
CA THR A 483 -33.25 -2.32 9.03
C THR A 483 -33.78 -1.53 10.23
N HIS A 484 -34.84 -1.99 10.89
CA HIS A 484 -35.47 -1.29 12.02
C HIS A 484 -34.62 -1.34 13.31
N GLU A 485 -33.91 -2.44 13.56
CA GLU A 485 -32.99 -2.62 14.69
C GLU A 485 -31.68 -1.87 14.46
N VAL A 486 -31.23 -1.81 13.20
CA VAL A 486 -29.97 -1.17 12.79
C VAL A 486 -30.10 0.36 12.71
N ARG A 487 -31.32 0.89 12.52
CA ARG A 487 -31.59 2.34 12.42
C ARG A 487 -30.97 3.19 13.54
N PRO A 488 -31.16 2.92 14.84
CA PRO A 488 -30.55 3.71 15.92
C PRO A 488 -29.02 3.65 15.90
N ILE A 489 -28.43 2.50 15.52
CA ILE A 489 -26.98 2.33 15.38
C ILE A 489 -26.46 3.23 14.24
N LEU A 490 -27.10 3.18 13.07
CA LEU A 490 -26.71 4.01 11.92
C LEU A 490 -26.90 5.51 12.18
N ALA A 491 -27.97 5.89 12.87
CA ALA A 491 -28.23 7.27 13.23
C ALA A 491 -27.12 7.85 14.12
N ALA A 492 -26.49 7.03 14.97
CA ALA A 492 -25.35 7.45 15.81
C ALA A 492 -24.09 7.80 14.97
N TYR A 493 -23.99 7.32 13.74
CA TYR A 493 -22.92 7.71 12.81
C TYR A 493 -23.40 8.69 11.72
N GLY A 494 -24.61 9.24 11.87
CA GLY A 494 -25.19 10.19 10.94
C GLY A 494 -25.64 9.57 9.61
N LEU A 495 -25.93 8.28 9.60
CA LEU A 495 -26.44 7.55 8.43
C LEU A 495 -27.97 7.50 8.46
N ASN A 496 -28.59 7.97 7.39
CA ASN A 496 -30.04 8.07 7.30
C ASN A 496 -30.68 6.78 6.73
N THR A 497 -31.63 6.24 7.48
CA THR A 497 -32.51 5.14 7.05
C THR A 497 -33.96 5.62 7.00
N LEU A 498 -34.78 5.00 6.16
CA LEU A 498 -36.22 5.24 6.23
C LEU A 498 -36.81 4.69 7.53
N PRO A 499 -37.72 5.43 8.18
CA PRO A 499 -38.57 4.87 9.22
C PRO A 499 -39.24 3.58 8.75
N THR A 500 -39.11 2.55 9.57
CA THR A 500 -39.58 1.19 9.29
C THR A 500 -40.32 0.68 10.50
N TRP A 501 -41.51 0.12 10.28
CA TRP A 501 -42.36 -0.43 11.32
C TRP A 501 -42.62 -1.91 11.06
N ILE A 502 -42.88 -2.66 12.12
CA ILE A 502 -43.19 -4.09 12.05
C ILE A 502 -44.70 -4.25 12.21
N ALA A 503 -45.28 -5.07 11.34
CA ALA A 503 -46.64 -5.56 11.45
C ALA A 503 -46.63 -7.09 11.56
N ALA A 504 -47.33 -7.67 12.52
CA ALA A 504 -47.47 -9.11 12.66
C ALA A 504 -48.41 -9.71 11.59
N ASP A 505 -49.41 -8.95 11.15
CA ASP A 505 -50.43 -9.37 10.19
C ASP A 505 -50.89 -8.24 9.26
N SER A 506 -51.83 -8.55 8.36
CA SER A 506 -52.36 -7.61 7.40
C SER A 506 -53.20 -6.48 8.02
N ALA A 507 -53.87 -6.72 9.16
CA ALA A 507 -54.67 -5.71 9.83
C ALA A 507 -53.79 -4.65 10.50
N GLU A 508 -52.73 -5.10 11.19
CA GLU A 508 -51.73 -4.20 11.77
C GLU A 508 -50.96 -3.43 10.68
N ALA A 509 -50.65 -4.09 9.56
CA ALA A 509 -50.00 -3.44 8.42
C ALA A 509 -50.84 -2.29 7.84
N VAL A 510 -52.15 -2.47 7.74
CA VAL A 510 -53.09 -1.42 7.32
C VAL A 510 -53.11 -0.28 8.34
N HIS A 511 -53.23 -0.59 9.62
CA HIS A 511 -53.27 0.43 10.68
C HIS A 511 -52.01 1.30 10.66
N ILE A 512 -50.84 0.67 10.53
CA ILE A 512 -49.56 1.37 10.41
C ILE A 512 -49.51 2.21 9.12
N ALA A 513 -49.97 1.67 7.98
CA ALA A 513 -49.99 2.41 6.72
C ALA A 513 -50.89 3.65 6.76
N GLU A 514 -52.03 3.60 7.47
CA GLU A 514 -52.92 4.75 7.68
C GLU A 514 -52.25 5.87 8.51
N GLN A 515 -51.41 5.51 9.47
CA GLN A 515 -50.66 6.48 10.27
C GLN A 515 -49.49 7.12 9.50
N ILE A 516 -48.80 6.33 8.68
CA ILE A 516 -47.64 6.79 7.88
C ILE A 516 -48.09 7.67 6.71
N GLY A 517 -49.21 7.31 6.08
CA GLY A 517 -49.69 7.91 4.84
C GLY A 517 -49.19 7.17 3.59
N TYR A 518 -50.00 7.23 2.53
CA TYR A 518 -49.77 6.53 1.26
C TYR A 518 -48.98 7.38 0.25
N PRO A 519 -48.20 6.77 -0.67
CA PRO A 519 -48.02 5.33 -0.85
C PRO A 519 -46.99 4.69 0.10
N VAL A 520 -47.20 3.41 0.43
CA VAL A 520 -46.31 2.60 1.28
C VAL A 520 -45.73 1.40 0.53
N ALA A 521 -44.69 0.80 1.11
CA ALA A 521 -44.11 -0.47 0.71
C ALA A 521 -44.27 -1.51 1.83
N LEU A 522 -44.59 -2.75 1.44
CA LEU A 522 -44.62 -3.92 2.32
C LEU A 522 -43.48 -4.86 1.96
N LYS A 523 -42.78 -5.36 2.97
CA LYS A 523 -41.70 -6.35 2.79
C LYS A 523 -41.82 -7.48 3.80
N LEU A 524 -41.58 -8.71 3.38
CA LEU A 524 -41.54 -9.88 4.25
C LEU A 524 -40.37 -9.77 5.24
N ARG A 525 -40.63 -10.16 6.49
CA ARG A 525 -39.61 -10.38 7.53
C ARG A 525 -39.57 -11.85 7.91
N SER A 526 -38.50 -12.55 7.52
CA SER A 526 -38.29 -13.96 7.84
C SER A 526 -36.79 -14.28 7.84
N PRO A 527 -36.25 -14.90 8.91
CA PRO A 527 -34.85 -15.34 8.94
C PRO A 527 -34.58 -16.55 8.02
N ASP A 528 -35.62 -17.30 7.65
CA ASP A 528 -35.48 -18.55 6.89
C ASP A 528 -35.55 -18.32 5.37
N ILE A 529 -35.83 -17.09 4.92
CA ILE A 529 -35.96 -16.73 3.50
C ILE A 529 -34.85 -15.72 3.14
N PRO A 530 -33.76 -16.15 2.48
CA PRO A 530 -32.57 -15.33 2.26
C PRO A 530 -32.81 -14.18 1.28
N HIS A 531 -33.66 -14.38 0.27
CA HIS A 531 -34.02 -13.34 -0.70
C HIS A 531 -35.52 -13.15 -0.77
N LYS A 532 -36.00 -12.00 -0.28
CA LYS A 532 -37.43 -11.61 -0.29
C LYS A 532 -38.03 -11.71 -1.69
N SER A 533 -37.25 -11.47 -2.73
CA SER A 533 -37.63 -11.55 -4.14
C SER A 533 -38.09 -12.95 -4.58
N GLU A 534 -37.54 -14.02 -4.00
CA GLU A 534 -37.84 -15.42 -4.39
C GLU A 534 -39.29 -15.80 -4.11
N VAL A 535 -39.89 -15.18 -3.10
CA VAL A 535 -41.31 -15.34 -2.75
C VAL A 535 -42.14 -14.13 -3.17
N GLN A 536 -41.56 -13.22 -3.96
CA GLN A 536 -42.10 -11.88 -4.24
C GLN A 536 -42.60 -11.19 -2.97
N GLY A 537 -41.85 -11.33 -1.88
CA GLY A 537 -42.13 -10.77 -0.55
C GLY A 537 -41.88 -9.28 -0.47
N VAL A 538 -41.90 -8.54 -1.58
CA VAL A 538 -41.76 -7.08 -1.63
C VAL A 538 -42.84 -6.53 -2.55
N MET A 539 -43.74 -5.72 -1.98
CA MET A 539 -44.81 -5.04 -2.69
C MET A 539 -44.64 -3.54 -2.52
N LEU A 540 -44.51 -2.81 -3.62
CA LEU A 540 -44.19 -1.38 -3.65
C LEU A 540 -45.40 -0.56 -4.14
N TYR A 541 -45.41 0.74 -3.82
CA TYR A 541 -46.41 1.70 -4.31
C TYR A 541 -47.86 1.36 -3.95
N LEU A 542 -48.11 0.83 -2.75
CA LEU A 542 -49.47 0.55 -2.27
C LEU A 542 -50.14 1.85 -1.84
N ARG A 543 -51.30 2.18 -2.42
CA ARG A 543 -51.95 3.50 -2.34
C ARG A 543 -53.19 3.55 -1.45
N SER A 544 -53.65 2.41 -0.95
CA SER A 544 -54.85 2.31 -0.13
C SER A 544 -54.78 1.18 0.88
N ALA A 545 -55.62 1.24 1.91
CA ALA A 545 -55.75 0.18 2.92
C ALA A 545 -56.09 -1.19 2.28
N SER A 546 -56.97 -1.20 1.28
CA SER A 546 -57.34 -2.41 0.54
C SER A 546 -56.15 -3.02 -0.19
N GLU A 547 -55.33 -2.20 -0.85
CA GLU A 547 -54.11 -2.68 -1.52
C GLU A 547 -53.09 -3.23 -0.52
N VAL A 548 -52.93 -2.58 0.64
CA VAL A 548 -52.03 -3.05 1.71
C VAL A 548 -52.48 -4.40 2.26
N GLN A 549 -53.76 -4.55 2.59
CA GLN A 549 -54.31 -5.80 3.12
C GLN A 549 -54.12 -6.95 2.13
N GLN A 550 -54.53 -6.75 0.88
CA GLN A 550 -54.41 -7.76 -0.17
C GLN A 550 -52.96 -8.16 -0.44
N ALA A 551 -52.04 -7.19 -0.45
CA ALA A 551 -50.62 -7.44 -0.63
C ALA A 551 -50.02 -8.23 0.55
N ALA A 552 -50.38 -7.86 1.78
CA ALA A 552 -49.93 -8.54 2.99
C ALA A 552 -50.38 -10.00 3.03
N ASP A 553 -51.68 -10.26 2.81
CA ASP A 553 -52.24 -11.62 2.78
C ASP A 553 -51.60 -12.44 1.66
N ALA A 554 -51.43 -11.86 0.46
CA ALA A 554 -50.80 -12.53 -0.67
C ALA A 554 -49.34 -12.92 -0.41
N ILE A 555 -48.56 -12.08 0.29
CA ILE A 555 -47.19 -12.41 0.69
C ILE A 555 -47.20 -13.59 1.66
N LEU A 556 -48.01 -13.51 2.72
CA LEU A 556 -48.04 -14.53 3.78
C LEU A 556 -48.52 -15.89 3.27
N ASP A 557 -49.56 -15.91 2.44
CA ASP A 557 -50.10 -17.14 1.85
C ASP A 557 -49.08 -17.80 0.91
N ARG A 558 -48.38 -17.00 0.10
CA ARG A 558 -47.35 -17.52 -0.81
C ARG A 558 -46.17 -18.12 -0.06
N VAL A 559 -45.75 -17.49 1.03
CA VAL A 559 -44.70 -18.06 1.90
C VAL A 559 -45.16 -19.37 2.51
N LYS A 560 -46.39 -19.44 3.05
CA LYS A 560 -46.93 -20.68 3.61
C LYS A 560 -47.00 -21.82 2.59
N MET A 561 -47.27 -21.52 1.32
CA MET A 561 -47.32 -22.53 0.25
C MET A 561 -45.92 -22.97 -0.20
N THR A 562 -45.01 -22.03 -0.44
CA THR A 562 -43.69 -22.31 -1.02
C THR A 562 -42.66 -22.75 0.02
N TRP A 563 -42.77 -22.23 1.25
CA TRP A 563 -41.87 -22.47 2.38
C TRP A 563 -42.65 -22.74 3.69
N PRO A 564 -43.40 -23.86 3.78
CA PRO A 564 -44.29 -24.14 4.92
C PRO A 564 -43.60 -24.26 6.28
N GLN A 565 -42.28 -24.50 6.29
CA GLN A 565 -41.47 -24.60 7.50
C GLN A 565 -40.75 -23.29 7.86
N ALA A 566 -40.87 -22.24 7.05
CA ALA A 566 -40.20 -20.97 7.32
C ALA A 566 -40.87 -20.22 8.47
N ARG A 567 -40.05 -19.72 9.39
CA ARG A 567 -40.47 -18.82 10.47
C ARG A 567 -40.74 -17.45 9.88
N ILE A 568 -41.97 -16.97 10.04
CA ILE A 568 -42.38 -15.63 9.60
C ILE A 568 -42.43 -14.74 10.84
N HIS A 569 -41.60 -13.69 10.87
CA HIS A 569 -41.58 -12.70 11.95
C HIS A 569 -42.48 -11.49 11.68
N GLY A 570 -43.25 -11.52 10.58
CA GLY A 570 -44.21 -10.50 10.17
C GLY A 570 -43.84 -9.82 8.85
N LEU A 571 -44.29 -8.57 8.72
CA LEU A 571 -44.11 -7.68 7.58
C LEU A 571 -43.47 -6.37 8.06
N LEU A 572 -42.65 -5.78 7.20
CA LEU A 572 -42.10 -4.44 7.36
C LEU A 572 -42.96 -3.47 6.54
N VAL A 573 -43.45 -2.42 7.18
CA VAL A 573 -44.18 -1.31 6.55
C VAL A 573 -43.25 -0.10 6.49
N GLN A 574 -43.10 0.50 5.31
CA GLN A 574 -42.27 1.69 5.08
C GLN A 574 -42.99 2.71 4.19
N SER A 575 -42.78 4.01 4.41
CA SER A 575 -43.16 5.05 3.45
C SER A 575 -42.42 4.85 2.14
N MET A 576 -43.08 5.08 1.00
CA MET A 576 -42.41 4.92 -0.29
C MET A 576 -41.39 6.05 -0.54
N ALA A 577 -40.11 5.70 -0.66
CA ALA A 577 -39.09 6.65 -1.08
C ALA A 577 -39.31 7.15 -2.52
N ASN A 578 -38.99 8.43 -2.76
CA ASN A 578 -39.00 8.99 -4.10
C ASN A 578 -37.83 8.44 -4.93
N ARG A 579 -38.11 7.49 -5.82
CA ARG A 579 -37.12 6.89 -6.72
C ARG A 579 -36.93 7.65 -8.03
N ALA A 580 -37.76 8.66 -8.32
CA ALA A 580 -37.70 9.36 -9.60
C ALA A 580 -36.38 10.14 -9.74
N GLY A 581 -35.53 9.72 -10.66
CA GLY A 581 -34.22 10.33 -10.91
C GLY A 581 -33.14 9.95 -9.89
N ALA A 582 -33.43 9.06 -8.93
CA ALA A 582 -32.45 8.55 -7.97
C ALA A 582 -31.65 7.39 -8.58
N GLN A 583 -30.39 7.24 -8.17
CA GLN A 583 -29.56 6.08 -8.50
C GLN A 583 -29.61 5.08 -7.35
N GLU A 584 -29.78 3.79 -7.67
CA GLU A 584 -29.74 2.71 -6.68
C GLU A 584 -28.32 2.15 -6.59
N LEU A 585 -27.66 2.45 -5.47
CA LEU A 585 -26.33 1.99 -5.14
C LEU A 585 -26.39 0.88 -4.08
N ARG A 586 -25.28 0.18 -3.91
CA ARG A 586 -25.06 -0.80 -2.86
C ARG A 586 -23.73 -0.53 -2.19
N VAL A 587 -23.75 -0.50 -0.85
CA VAL A 587 -22.54 -0.41 -0.02
C VAL A 587 -22.49 -1.66 0.84
N VAL A 588 -21.42 -2.44 0.70
CA VAL A 588 -21.21 -3.66 1.49
C VAL A 588 -19.93 -3.52 2.28
N VAL A 589 -19.96 -3.96 3.54
CA VAL A 589 -18.78 -4.24 4.33
C VAL A 589 -18.73 -5.72 4.60
N GLU A 590 -17.59 -6.34 4.29
CA GLU A 590 -17.38 -7.78 4.49
C GLU A 590 -15.95 -8.04 4.97
N HIS A 591 -15.76 -9.13 5.72
CA HIS A 591 -14.46 -9.52 6.23
C HIS A 591 -13.71 -10.42 5.23
N ASP A 592 -12.63 -9.91 4.65
CA ASP A 592 -11.69 -10.69 3.86
C ASP A 592 -10.71 -11.43 4.79
N PRO A 593 -10.41 -12.71 4.51
CA PRO A 593 -9.56 -13.53 5.38
C PRO A 593 -8.11 -13.05 5.49
N VAL A 594 -7.64 -12.20 4.55
CA VAL A 594 -6.27 -11.68 4.53
C VAL A 594 -6.24 -10.24 5.02
N PHE A 595 -7.09 -9.37 4.48
CA PHE A 595 -7.03 -7.92 4.73
C PHE A 595 -8.01 -7.40 5.79
N GLY A 596 -8.87 -8.27 6.33
CA GLY A 596 -9.89 -7.90 7.30
C GLY A 596 -11.07 -7.17 6.66
N PRO A 597 -11.70 -6.19 7.33
CA PRO A 597 -12.90 -5.54 6.80
C PRO A 597 -12.61 -4.75 5.51
N LEU A 598 -13.49 -4.89 4.52
CA LEU A 598 -13.43 -4.20 3.23
C LEU A 598 -14.70 -3.40 3.00
N ILE A 599 -14.59 -2.17 2.49
CA ILE A 599 -15.74 -1.37 2.05
C ILE A 599 -15.88 -1.49 0.53
N MET A 600 -17.07 -1.88 0.07
CA MET A 600 -17.37 -2.15 -1.33
C MET A 600 -18.50 -1.24 -1.82
N LEU A 601 -18.33 -0.66 -3.02
CA LEU A 601 -19.30 0.25 -3.63
C LEU A 601 -19.59 -0.15 -5.08
N GLY A 602 -20.88 -0.22 -5.45
CA GLY A 602 -21.31 -0.16 -6.84
C GLY A 602 -22.84 -0.16 -6.99
N GLU A 603 -23.36 -0.56 -8.15
CA GLU A 603 -24.81 -0.54 -8.46
C GLU A 603 -25.57 -1.79 -7.98
N GLY A 604 -26.79 -1.62 -7.45
CA GLY A 604 -27.65 -2.77 -7.13
C GLY A 604 -27.99 -3.65 -8.34
N GLY A 605 -27.96 -4.97 -8.17
CA GLY A 605 -28.30 -5.98 -9.19
C GLY A 605 -28.75 -7.31 -8.56
N VAL A 606 -29.49 -8.14 -9.32
CA VAL A 606 -30.11 -9.38 -8.80
C VAL A 606 -29.06 -10.44 -8.41
N GLU A 607 -28.01 -10.59 -9.22
CA GLU A 607 -26.83 -11.41 -8.91
C GLU A 607 -25.64 -10.48 -8.68
N TRP A 608 -25.42 -10.08 -7.44
CA TRP A 608 -24.30 -9.22 -7.08
C TRP A 608 -23.02 -10.05 -6.89
N ARG A 609 -22.02 -9.84 -7.75
CA ARG A 609 -20.68 -10.42 -7.61
C ARG A 609 -19.71 -9.31 -7.25
N ALA A 610 -19.34 -9.22 -5.98
CA ALA A 610 -18.47 -8.18 -5.46
C ALA A 610 -17.17 -8.02 -6.27
N GLU A 611 -16.55 -9.13 -6.67
CA GLU A 611 -15.30 -9.15 -7.45
C GLU A 611 -15.40 -8.35 -8.76
N ASP A 612 -16.54 -8.46 -9.45
CA ASP A 612 -16.76 -7.90 -10.79
C ASP A 612 -17.57 -6.60 -10.77
N GLN A 613 -18.28 -6.30 -9.69
CA GLN A 613 -19.29 -5.25 -9.67
C GLN A 613 -19.05 -4.18 -8.59
N ALA A 614 -18.12 -4.42 -7.66
CA ALA A 614 -17.71 -3.42 -6.68
C ALA A 614 -16.38 -2.73 -7.06
N ALA A 615 -16.24 -1.49 -6.65
CA ALA A 615 -14.95 -0.92 -6.28
C ALA A 615 -14.73 -1.19 -4.79
N VAL A 616 -13.49 -1.48 -4.39
CA VAL A 616 -13.14 -1.92 -3.04
C VAL A 616 -12.13 -0.97 -2.41
N ALA A 617 -12.29 -0.69 -1.11
CA ALA A 617 -11.32 0.06 -0.33
C ALA A 617 -11.13 -0.55 1.07
N LEU A 618 -9.95 -0.29 1.65
CA LEU A 618 -9.63 -0.63 3.03
C LEU A 618 -10.03 0.51 3.97
N PRO A 619 -10.82 0.25 5.03
CA PRO A 619 -10.96 1.20 6.11
C PRO A 619 -9.62 1.34 6.86
N PRO A 620 -9.36 2.49 7.50
CA PRO A 620 -10.20 3.68 7.56
C PRO A 620 -10.11 4.58 6.30
N LEU A 621 -11.23 5.23 5.96
CA LEU A 621 -11.36 6.20 4.85
C LEU A 621 -11.41 7.65 5.35
N ASN A 622 -10.79 8.55 4.61
CA ASN A 622 -11.08 9.99 4.66
C ASN A 622 -11.84 10.43 3.40
N MET A 623 -12.17 11.72 3.31
CA MET A 623 -12.88 12.28 2.15
C MET A 623 -12.14 12.08 0.83
N THR A 624 -10.81 12.18 0.81
CA THR A 624 -10.01 11.98 -0.40
C THR A 624 -10.08 10.52 -0.87
N LEU A 625 -9.86 9.56 0.03
CA LEU A 625 -9.88 8.13 -0.25
C LEU A 625 -11.28 7.67 -0.67
N ALA A 626 -12.31 8.13 0.03
CA ALA A 626 -13.70 7.84 -0.34
C ALA A 626 -14.06 8.43 -1.72
N ARG A 627 -13.60 9.65 -2.02
CA ARG A 627 -13.76 10.26 -3.34
C ARG A 627 -13.03 9.46 -4.42
N TYR A 628 -11.83 8.97 -4.14
CA TYR A 628 -11.10 8.09 -5.07
C TYR A 628 -11.88 6.81 -5.36
N LEU A 629 -12.44 6.16 -4.32
CA LEU A 629 -13.29 4.98 -4.46
C LEU A 629 -14.50 5.25 -5.38
N VAL A 630 -15.21 6.36 -5.16
CA VAL A 630 -16.36 6.76 -6.00
C VAL A 630 -15.94 7.01 -7.45
N ILE A 631 -14.86 7.76 -7.67
CA ILE A 631 -14.36 8.05 -9.02
C ILE A 631 -13.93 6.76 -9.74
N GLN A 632 -13.25 5.85 -9.05
CA GLN A 632 -12.88 4.54 -9.60
C GLN A 632 -14.11 3.70 -9.94
N ALA A 633 -15.12 3.67 -9.08
CA ALA A 633 -16.37 2.96 -9.34
C ALA A 633 -17.06 3.48 -10.61
N ILE A 634 -17.07 4.80 -10.83
CA ILE A 634 -17.62 5.42 -12.06
C ILE A 634 -16.75 5.08 -13.29
N LYS A 635 -15.43 5.29 -13.20
CA LYS A 635 -14.50 5.05 -14.33
C LYS A 635 -14.51 3.60 -14.79
N ASN A 636 -14.56 2.66 -13.84
CA ASN A 636 -14.59 1.23 -14.11
C ASN A 636 -16.01 0.69 -14.36
N LYS A 637 -17.00 1.57 -14.54
CA LYS A 637 -18.40 1.25 -14.87
C LYS A 637 -19.09 0.34 -13.82
N LYS A 638 -18.59 0.33 -12.59
CA LYS A 638 -19.21 -0.30 -11.40
C LYS A 638 -20.44 0.50 -10.95
N ILE A 639 -20.37 1.82 -11.16
CA ILE A 639 -21.52 2.73 -11.15
C ILE A 639 -21.71 3.27 -12.57
N ARG A 640 -22.91 3.10 -13.14
CA ARG A 640 -23.23 3.64 -14.47
C ARG A 640 -23.76 5.06 -14.30
N GLY A 641 -23.24 6.00 -15.07
CA GLY A 641 -23.78 7.36 -15.12
C GLY A 641 -25.13 7.39 -15.84
N ARG A 642 -26.23 7.00 -15.17
CA ARG A 642 -27.54 6.79 -15.82
C ARG A 642 -28.38 8.07 -15.98
N SER A 643 -27.98 9.22 -15.42
CA SER A 643 -28.78 10.45 -15.47
C SER A 643 -27.95 11.68 -15.82
N ALA A 644 -28.25 12.30 -16.97
CA ALA A 644 -27.73 13.62 -17.34
C ALA A 644 -28.44 14.77 -16.59
N LEU A 645 -29.62 14.51 -16.01
CA LEU A 645 -30.47 15.53 -15.37
C LEU A 645 -30.08 15.79 -13.90
N ARG A 646 -29.55 14.80 -13.19
CA ARG A 646 -29.02 14.93 -11.83
C ARG A 646 -27.74 14.09 -11.69
N PRO A 647 -26.54 14.71 -11.74
CA PRO A 647 -25.30 13.98 -11.53
C PRO A 647 -25.24 13.45 -10.09
N LEU A 648 -24.56 12.32 -9.91
CA LEU A 648 -24.29 11.75 -8.59
C LEU A 648 -23.42 12.73 -7.79
N ASP A 649 -23.85 13.09 -6.57
CA ASP A 649 -23.05 13.90 -5.66
C ASP A 649 -21.89 13.08 -5.10
N VAL A 650 -20.73 13.21 -5.76
CA VAL A 650 -19.50 12.53 -5.35
C VAL A 650 -19.07 12.93 -3.94
N ALA A 651 -19.27 14.20 -3.55
CA ALA A 651 -18.84 14.67 -2.23
C ALA A 651 -19.74 14.08 -1.13
N GLY A 652 -21.06 14.14 -1.30
CA GLY A 652 -22.01 13.56 -0.35
C GLY A 652 -21.86 12.02 -0.22
N LEU A 653 -21.66 11.30 -1.33
CA LEU A 653 -21.41 9.85 -1.27
C LEU A 653 -20.09 9.54 -0.57
N SER A 654 -19.06 10.37 -0.77
CA SER A 654 -17.78 10.23 -0.07
C SER A 654 -17.95 10.40 1.44
N GLN A 655 -18.76 11.36 1.88
CA GLN A 655 -19.07 11.57 3.29
C GLN A 655 -19.78 10.35 3.90
N LEU A 656 -20.76 9.78 3.19
CA LEU A 656 -21.44 8.55 3.62
C LEU A 656 -20.47 7.37 3.78
N LEU A 657 -19.53 7.21 2.85
CA LEU A 657 -18.52 6.14 2.93
C LEU A 657 -17.54 6.35 4.09
N VAL A 658 -17.21 7.59 4.43
CA VAL A 658 -16.43 7.91 5.64
C VAL A 658 -17.24 7.57 6.90
N GLN A 659 -18.53 7.88 6.94
CA GLN A 659 -19.41 7.50 8.06
C GLN A 659 -19.47 5.98 8.25
N VAL A 660 -19.66 5.23 7.15
CA VAL A 660 -19.61 3.77 7.16
C VAL A 660 -18.24 3.28 7.65
N SER A 661 -17.14 3.86 7.15
CA SER A 661 -15.80 3.51 7.60
C SER A 661 -15.61 3.73 9.10
N ASN A 662 -16.18 4.80 9.67
CA ASN A 662 -16.06 5.12 11.09
C ASN A 662 -16.84 4.13 11.95
N LEU A 663 -18.07 3.81 11.55
CA LEU A 663 -18.88 2.76 12.19
C LEU A 663 -18.12 1.46 12.27
N ILE A 664 -17.54 1.03 11.13
CA ILE A 664 -16.81 -0.24 11.08
C ILE A 664 -15.57 -0.19 11.95
N VAL A 665 -14.76 0.87 11.91
CA VAL A 665 -13.54 0.97 12.73
C VAL A 665 -13.86 0.96 14.23
N ASP A 666 -14.90 1.69 14.63
CA ASP A 666 -15.30 1.85 16.03
C ASP A 666 -15.97 0.59 16.60
N CYS A 667 -16.82 -0.09 15.82
CA CYS A 667 -17.58 -1.28 16.24
C CYS A 667 -16.99 -2.58 15.64
N PRO A 668 -15.98 -3.22 16.26
CA PRO A 668 -15.35 -4.44 15.73
C PRO A 668 -16.25 -5.68 15.73
N GLU A 669 -17.38 -5.64 16.44
CA GLU A 669 -18.40 -6.69 16.51
C GLU A 669 -19.10 -6.90 15.15
N ILE A 670 -19.13 -5.86 14.31
CA ILE A 670 -19.76 -5.90 12.99
C ILE A 670 -18.92 -6.78 12.05
N GLN A 671 -19.48 -7.91 11.65
CA GLN A 671 -18.88 -8.84 10.69
C GLN A 671 -19.25 -8.49 9.25
N ARG A 672 -20.50 -8.04 9.04
CA ARG A 672 -21.00 -7.65 7.73
C ARG A 672 -22.01 -6.52 7.86
N LEU A 673 -21.95 -5.56 6.96
CA LEU A 673 -22.96 -4.52 6.76
C LEU A 673 -23.37 -4.53 5.29
N ASP A 674 -24.65 -4.59 4.98
CA ASP A 674 -25.15 -4.55 3.62
C ASP A 674 -26.25 -3.49 3.51
N ILE A 675 -25.92 -2.36 2.88
CA ILE A 675 -26.85 -1.27 2.59
C ILE A 675 -27.31 -1.45 1.15
N HIS A 676 -28.50 -2.01 0.97
CA HIS A 676 -29.04 -2.32 -0.35
C HIS A 676 -30.57 -2.30 -0.42
N PRO A 677 -31.18 -1.33 -1.14
CA PRO A 677 -30.55 -0.26 -1.89
C PRO A 677 -30.22 0.97 -1.05
N LEU A 678 -29.12 1.64 -1.40
CA LEU A 678 -28.82 3.03 -1.06
C LEU A 678 -29.34 3.92 -2.19
N LEU A 679 -30.37 4.71 -1.94
CA LEU A 679 -30.85 5.69 -2.91
C LEU A 679 -30.00 6.95 -2.85
N ALA A 680 -29.42 7.34 -3.98
CA ALA A 680 -28.73 8.61 -4.17
C ALA A 680 -29.58 9.55 -5.04
N SER A 681 -30.05 10.66 -4.47
CA SER A 681 -30.85 11.68 -5.16
C SER A 681 -30.30 13.07 -4.87
N GLY A 682 -29.48 13.60 -5.79
CA GLY A 682 -28.76 14.85 -5.54
C GLY A 682 -27.79 14.68 -4.37
N ASN A 683 -27.94 15.50 -3.33
CA ASN A 683 -27.15 15.47 -2.09
C ASN A 683 -27.79 14.60 -0.97
N GLU A 684 -28.94 13.99 -1.23
CA GLU A 684 -29.62 13.13 -0.27
C GLU A 684 -29.29 11.65 -0.52
N PHE A 685 -28.86 10.96 0.54
CA PHE A 685 -28.56 9.54 0.55
C PHE A 685 -29.44 8.85 1.58
N THR A 686 -30.26 7.89 1.13
CA THR A 686 -31.20 7.18 2.01
C THR A 686 -31.03 5.68 1.87
N ALA A 687 -30.69 5.01 2.97
CA ALA A 687 -30.67 3.56 3.05
C ALA A 687 -32.10 3.01 3.19
N LEU A 688 -32.55 2.20 2.23
CA LEU A 688 -33.92 1.64 2.26
C LEU A 688 -34.00 0.33 3.02
N ASP A 689 -33.00 -0.53 2.84
CA ASP A 689 -32.84 -1.78 3.56
C ASP A 689 -31.38 -1.91 4.00
N VAL A 690 -31.20 -2.33 5.25
CA VAL A 690 -29.90 -2.58 5.85
C VAL A 690 -29.97 -3.89 6.60
N THR A 691 -28.99 -4.76 6.36
CA THR A 691 -28.75 -5.94 7.20
C THR A 691 -27.38 -5.81 7.84
N LEU A 692 -27.30 -6.14 9.12
CA LEU A 692 -26.07 -6.08 9.91
C LEU A 692 -25.85 -7.42 10.60
N ASP A 693 -24.76 -8.10 10.26
CA ASP A 693 -24.34 -9.33 10.92
C ASP A 693 -23.29 -9.01 11.98
N ILE A 694 -23.48 -9.53 13.19
CA ILE A 694 -22.65 -9.21 14.37
C ILE A 694 -22.16 -10.48 15.05
N ALA A 695 -20.98 -10.40 15.66
CA ALA A 695 -20.40 -11.47 16.47
C ALA A 695 -19.61 -10.89 17.65
N PRO A 696 -19.51 -11.62 18.78
CA PRO A 696 -18.62 -11.22 19.87
C PRO A 696 -17.20 -11.01 19.38
N PHE A 697 -16.57 -9.91 19.78
CA PHE A 697 -15.19 -9.61 19.46
C PHE A 697 -14.36 -9.49 20.74
N SER A 698 -13.15 -10.05 20.72
CA SER A 698 -12.18 -9.93 21.81
C SER A 698 -10.82 -9.52 21.25
N GLY A 699 -10.23 -8.48 21.82
CA GLY A 699 -8.93 -7.95 21.38
C GLY A 699 -9.00 -6.46 21.08
N SER A 700 -7.98 -5.95 20.39
CA SER A 700 -7.94 -4.55 19.95
C SER A 700 -8.72 -4.39 18.64
N SER A 701 -9.63 -3.41 18.57
CA SER A 701 -10.38 -3.10 17.34
C SER A 701 -9.45 -2.76 16.17
N GLU A 702 -8.26 -2.21 16.45
CA GLU A 702 -7.25 -1.87 15.46
C GLU A 702 -6.53 -3.10 14.89
N SER A 703 -6.50 -4.24 15.58
CA SER A 703 -5.66 -5.39 15.19
C SER A 703 -6.13 -6.08 13.90
N ARG A 704 -7.42 -6.02 13.60
CA ARG A 704 -8.02 -6.60 12.39
C ARG A 704 -7.91 -5.71 11.16
N LEU A 705 -7.46 -4.46 11.30
CA LEU A 705 -7.35 -3.51 10.19
C LEU A 705 -5.99 -3.67 9.51
N ALA A 706 -5.99 -3.78 8.18
CA ALA A 706 -4.75 -3.79 7.40
C ALA A 706 -4.00 -2.43 7.46
N VAL A 707 -4.71 -1.34 7.72
CA VAL A 707 -4.14 0.00 7.90
C VAL A 707 -4.53 0.54 9.27
N ARG A 708 -3.54 0.93 10.08
CA ARG A 708 -3.81 1.51 11.40
C ARG A 708 -4.50 2.88 11.27
N PRO A 709 -5.58 3.14 12.03
CA PRO A 709 -6.20 4.45 12.08
C PRO A 709 -5.33 5.47 12.79
N TYR A 710 -5.66 6.75 12.60
CA TYR A 710 -5.10 7.83 13.40
C TYR A 710 -5.48 7.64 14.89
N PRO A 711 -4.51 7.57 15.82
CA PRO A 711 -4.77 7.19 17.21
C PRO A 711 -5.32 8.37 18.03
N GLN A 712 -6.60 8.70 17.83
CA GLN A 712 -7.29 9.83 18.48
C GLN A 712 -7.26 9.78 20.01
N HIS A 713 -7.27 8.58 20.59
CA HIS A 713 -7.21 8.39 22.03
C HIS A 713 -5.90 8.92 22.66
N LEU A 714 -4.88 9.22 21.85
CA LEU A 714 -3.62 9.82 22.30
C LEU A 714 -3.66 11.35 22.33
N GLU A 715 -4.75 11.99 21.90
CA GLU A 715 -4.91 13.45 22.00
C GLU A 715 -5.12 13.91 23.45
N GLU A 716 -4.43 14.97 23.84
CA GLU A 716 -4.44 15.45 25.22
C GLU A 716 -4.23 16.96 25.29
N TRP A 717 -5.07 17.67 26.04
CA TRP A 717 -4.85 19.09 26.31
C TRP A 717 -3.85 19.29 27.44
N VAL A 718 -2.81 20.09 27.19
CA VAL A 718 -1.75 20.39 28.15
C VAL A 718 -1.66 21.89 28.41
N THR A 719 -1.61 22.26 29.69
CA THR A 719 -1.39 23.64 30.14
C THR A 719 0.10 23.93 30.30
N MET A 720 0.59 24.96 29.62
CA MET A 720 1.96 25.46 29.71
C MET A 720 2.18 26.26 31.00
N LYS A 721 3.44 26.48 31.40
CA LYS A 721 3.76 27.26 32.62
C LYS A 721 3.27 28.70 32.60
N ASN A 722 3.06 29.28 31.42
CA ASN A 722 2.50 30.63 31.25
C ASN A 722 0.96 30.66 31.38
N GLY A 723 0.30 29.52 31.60
CA GLY A 723 -1.16 29.40 31.75
C GLY A 723 -1.91 29.14 30.45
N GLU A 724 -1.27 29.25 29.29
CA GLU A 724 -1.88 28.94 28.00
C GLU A 724 -2.03 27.42 27.79
N ARG A 725 -2.99 27.03 26.95
CA ARG A 725 -3.26 25.62 26.62
C ARG A 725 -2.84 25.29 25.20
N CYS A 726 -2.29 24.10 25.01
CA CYS A 726 -2.00 23.53 23.71
C CYS A 726 -2.50 22.08 23.66
N LEU A 727 -2.77 21.59 22.46
CA LEU A 727 -3.18 20.21 22.21
C LEU A 727 -1.93 19.40 21.85
N PHE A 728 -1.65 18.36 22.64
CA PHE A 728 -0.68 17.34 22.26
C PHE A 728 -1.42 16.26 21.49
N ARG A 729 -1.03 16.04 20.24
CA ARG A 729 -1.63 15.01 19.39
C ARG A 729 -0.59 14.34 18.48
N PRO A 730 -0.85 13.12 17.98
CA PRO A 730 -0.03 12.54 16.92
C PRO A 730 0.06 13.48 15.71
N ILE A 731 1.20 13.48 15.03
CA ILE A 731 1.42 14.29 13.82
C ILE A 731 0.54 13.78 12.67
N LEU A 732 0.07 14.69 11.83
CA LEU A 732 -0.72 14.43 10.63
C LEU A 732 0.09 14.83 9.38
N PRO A 733 -0.07 14.19 8.21
CA PRO A 733 0.54 14.63 6.96
C PRO A 733 0.26 16.08 6.63
N GLU A 734 -0.96 16.55 6.91
CA GLU A 734 -1.42 17.92 6.68
C GLU A 734 -0.68 18.95 7.55
N ASP A 735 0.06 18.50 8.56
CA ASP A 735 0.92 19.36 9.38
C ASP A 735 2.16 19.84 8.65
N GLU A 736 2.43 19.36 7.43
CA GLU A 736 3.65 19.72 6.68
C GLU A 736 3.88 21.24 6.59
N PRO A 737 2.88 22.08 6.25
CA PRO A 737 3.07 23.54 6.23
C PRO A 737 3.29 24.12 7.64
N LEU A 738 2.64 23.55 8.66
CA LEU A 738 2.80 23.98 10.06
C LEU A 738 4.18 23.61 10.61
N LEU A 739 4.70 22.45 10.21
CA LEU A 739 6.02 21.96 10.56
C LEU A 739 7.10 22.83 9.90
N GLN A 740 6.91 23.22 8.64
CA GLN A 740 7.80 24.17 7.96
C GLN A 740 7.88 25.50 8.72
N GLN A 741 6.72 26.06 9.10
CA GLN A 741 6.65 27.31 9.86
C GLN A 741 7.29 27.18 11.24
N PHE A 742 7.13 26.03 11.90
CA PHE A 742 7.79 25.71 13.16
C PHE A 742 9.32 25.70 13.00
N ILE A 743 9.84 24.96 12.03
CA ILE A 743 11.29 24.84 11.78
C ILE A 743 11.90 26.21 11.44
N ALA A 744 11.22 27.04 10.66
CA ALA A 744 11.66 28.40 10.35
C ALA A 744 11.82 29.31 11.58
N ARG A 745 11.21 28.95 12.72
CA ARG A 745 11.32 29.66 14.01
C ARG A 745 12.29 29.00 15.00
N VAL A 746 12.98 27.93 14.60
CA VAL A 746 14.03 27.29 15.40
C VAL A 746 15.39 27.87 15.00
N THR A 747 16.25 28.14 15.98
CA THR A 747 17.61 28.65 15.72
C THR A 747 18.47 27.62 14.98
N LYS A 748 19.43 28.08 14.16
CA LYS A 748 20.39 27.20 13.46
C LYS A 748 21.17 26.31 14.43
N GLU A 749 21.51 26.83 15.60
CA GLU A 749 22.20 26.07 16.66
C GLU A 749 21.36 24.88 17.15
N ASP A 750 20.07 25.09 17.40
CA ASP A 750 19.16 24.02 17.83
C ASP A 750 18.92 22.97 16.74
N LEU A 751 18.85 23.38 15.47
CA LEU A 751 18.79 22.46 14.34
C LEU A 751 20.10 21.67 14.22
N TYR A 752 21.25 22.32 14.40
CA TYR A 752 22.55 21.65 14.39
C TYR A 752 22.64 20.61 15.52
N TYR A 753 22.22 20.92 16.75
CA TYR A 753 22.15 19.95 17.84
C TYR A 753 21.20 18.80 17.58
N ARG A 754 20.17 19.00 16.75
CA ARG A 754 19.17 17.98 16.42
C ARG A 754 19.65 17.03 15.32
N TYR A 755 20.31 17.55 14.29
CA TYR A 755 20.62 16.82 13.06
C TYR A 755 22.11 16.59 12.82
N PHE A 756 22.98 17.07 13.72
CA PHE A 756 24.44 16.94 13.63
C PHE A 756 25.05 17.44 12.32
N SER A 757 24.33 18.33 11.62
CA SER A 757 24.70 18.89 10.33
C SER A 757 24.08 20.28 10.15
N GLU A 758 24.73 21.13 9.35
CA GLU A 758 24.15 22.42 8.96
C GLU A 758 23.03 22.19 7.95
N ILE A 759 21.79 22.41 8.37
CA ILE A 759 20.62 22.35 7.48
C ILE A 759 20.26 23.75 7.04
N ASN A 760 20.32 23.99 5.73
CA ASN A 760 19.99 25.28 5.13
C ASN A 760 18.48 25.46 4.94
N GLU A 761 17.80 24.47 4.37
CA GLU A 761 16.36 24.48 4.15
C GLU A 761 15.86 23.03 4.01
N PHE A 762 14.67 22.73 4.53
CA PHE A 762 14.02 21.45 4.29
C PHE A 762 13.18 21.52 3.03
N THR A 763 13.32 20.52 2.17
CA THR A 763 12.47 20.39 0.99
C THR A 763 11.05 19.93 1.37
N HIS A 764 10.09 20.10 0.46
CA HIS A 764 8.74 19.53 0.60
C HIS A 764 8.80 18.02 0.89
N ASP A 765 9.67 17.29 0.21
CA ASP A 765 9.80 15.84 0.40
C ASP A 765 10.40 15.48 1.77
N ASP A 766 11.32 16.28 2.30
CA ASP A 766 11.85 16.08 3.66
C ASP A 766 10.76 16.27 4.72
N LEU A 767 9.96 17.32 4.60
CA LEU A 767 8.87 17.61 5.53
C LEU A 767 7.76 16.57 5.43
N ALA A 768 7.40 16.17 4.21
CA ALA A 768 6.44 15.09 3.96
C ALA A 768 6.88 13.79 4.63
N ASN A 769 8.17 13.43 4.54
CA ASN A 769 8.73 12.27 5.23
C ASN A 769 8.69 12.40 6.77
N MET A 770 8.72 13.62 7.31
CA MET A 770 8.65 13.86 8.75
C MET A 770 7.22 13.88 9.32
N THR A 771 6.22 14.23 8.52
CA THR A 771 4.81 14.31 8.94
C THR A 771 4.01 13.06 8.62
N GLN A 772 4.36 12.36 7.54
CA GLN A 772 3.74 11.11 7.17
C GLN A 772 4.47 9.99 7.88
N ILE A 773 4.04 9.68 9.09
CA ILE A 773 4.61 8.57 9.86
C ILE A 773 3.76 7.31 9.73
N ASP A 774 4.34 6.16 10.03
CA ASP A 774 3.57 4.92 10.21
C ASP A 774 3.42 4.67 11.71
N TYR A 775 2.20 4.86 12.24
CA TYR A 775 1.91 4.76 13.68
C TYR A 775 2.24 3.39 14.29
N ASP A 776 2.47 2.34 13.48
CA ASP A 776 2.93 1.03 13.96
C ASP A 776 4.43 0.98 14.31
N ARG A 777 5.23 1.90 13.77
CA ARG A 777 6.70 1.85 13.85
C ARG A 777 7.32 3.15 14.32
N GLU A 778 6.72 4.26 13.94
CA GLU A 778 7.14 5.60 14.28
C GLU A 778 5.98 6.31 14.98
N MET A 779 6.29 7.01 16.06
CA MET A 779 5.33 7.90 16.71
C MET A 779 5.95 9.28 16.81
N ALA A 780 5.21 10.30 16.39
CA ALA A 780 5.57 11.68 16.61
C ALA A 780 4.38 12.44 17.19
N PHE A 781 4.61 13.12 18.32
CA PHE A 781 3.63 14.01 18.93
C PHE A 781 4.00 15.46 18.65
N VAL A 782 3.01 16.24 18.24
CA VAL A 782 3.11 17.68 18.05
C VAL A 782 2.36 18.41 19.16
N ALA A 783 2.95 19.49 19.67
CA ALA A 783 2.28 20.44 20.53
C ALA A 783 1.69 21.56 19.66
N VAL A 784 0.37 21.56 19.51
CA VAL A 784 -0.35 22.49 18.64
C VAL A 784 -1.04 23.56 19.47
N TYR A 785 -0.76 24.82 19.16
CA TYR A 785 -1.44 25.97 19.73
C TYR A 785 -2.40 26.58 18.72
N SER A 786 -3.63 26.82 19.15
CA SER A 786 -4.68 27.43 18.32
C SER A 786 -5.19 28.69 19.00
N SER A 787 -5.12 29.82 18.30
CA SER A 787 -5.64 31.12 18.74
C SER A 787 -6.41 31.78 17.59
N GLY A 788 -7.75 31.73 17.66
CA GLY A 788 -8.61 32.11 16.52
C GLY A 788 -8.36 31.18 15.33
N ASP A 789 -8.20 31.77 14.13
CA ASP A 789 -7.93 31.01 12.90
C ASP A 789 -6.46 30.59 12.73
N ARG A 790 -5.57 30.98 13.66
CA ARG A 790 -4.15 30.63 13.59
C ARG A 790 -3.86 29.38 14.40
N THR A 791 -3.32 28.38 13.71
CA THR A 791 -2.79 27.15 14.31
C THR A 791 -1.29 27.10 14.07
N GLU A 792 -0.50 26.79 15.10
CA GLU A 792 0.95 26.67 15.00
C GLU A 792 1.49 25.51 15.83
N ILE A 793 2.56 24.87 15.36
CA ILE A 793 3.31 23.86 16.12
C ILE A 793 4.34 24.56 17.01
N LEU A 794 4.34 24.22 18.30
CA LEU A 794 5.24 24.77 19.31
C LEU A 794 6.43 23.84 19.61
N GLY A 795 6.26 22.54 19.35
CA GLY A 795 7.28 21.53 19.59
C GLY A 795 6.85 20.18 19.06
N VAL A 796 7.84 19.33 18.82
CA VAL A 796 7.69 17.98 18.27
C VAL A 796 8.57 17.03 19.08
N THR A 797 8.03 15.87 19.44
CA THR A 797 8.83 14.75 19.92
C THR A 797 8.52 13.52 19.09
N ARG A 798 9.48 12.62 18.97
CA ARG A 798 9.35 11.42 18.13
C ARG A 798 10.12 10.24 18.70
N ALA A 799 9.56 9.06 18.52
CA ALA A 799 10.22 7.76 18.67
C ALA A 799 10.16 7.01 17.34
N ILE A 800 11.29 6.50 16.89
CA ILE A 800 11.39 5.61 15.72
C ILE A 800 11.82 4.25 16.26
N SER A 801 10.91 3.28 16.20
CA SER A 801 11.18 1.93 16.67
C SER A 801 12.07 1.20 15.67
N ASP A 802 12.89 0.28 16.19
CA ASP A 802 13.44 -0.77 15.35
C ASP A 802 12.28 -1.62 14.76
N PRO A 803 12.50 -2.37 13.67
CA PRO A 803 11.47 -3.25 13.10
C PRO A 803 10.94 -4.32 14.07
N ASP A 804 11.61 -4.45 15.22
CA ASP A 804 11.32 -5.45 16.22
C ASP A 804 10.43 -4.93 17.33
N ASN A 805 10.18 -3.63 17.36
CA ASN A 805 9.51 -2.91 18.43
C ASN A 805 10.11 -3.27 19.80
N ILE A 806 11.44 -3.39 19.87
CA ILE A 806 12.20 -3.61 21.11
C ILE A 806 12.84 -2.30 21.57
N ASP A 807 13.68 -1.72 20.71
CA ASP A 807 14.36 -0.46 20.97
C ASP A 807 13.74 0.66 20.11
N ALA A 808 13.72 1.88 20.62
CA ALA A 808 13.35 3.06 19.82
C ALA A 808 14.37 4.20 19.98
N GLU A 809 14.66 4.88 18.89
CA GLU A 809 15.43 6.12 18.90
C GLU A 809 14.51 7.32 19.11
N PHE A 810 14.83 8.21 20.05
CA PHE A 810 14.00 9.36 20.36
C PHE A 810 14.58 10.70 19.95
N ALA A 811 13.66 11.65 19.90
CA ALA A 811 13.85 12.98 19.39
C ALA A 811 12.96 13.97 20.12
N VAL A 812 13.47 15.15 20.45
CA VAL A 812 12.63 16.27 20.88
C VAL A 812 13.19 17.59 20.36
N LEU A 813 12.30 18.43 19.84
CA LEU A 813 12.61 19.78 19.39
C LEU A 813 11.47 20.70 19.81
N VAL A 814 11.81 21.84 20.42
CA VAL A 814 10.84 22.86 20.84
C VAL A 814 11.30 24.20 20.27
N ARG A 815 10.36 25.08 19.93
CA ARG A 815 10.65 26.40 19.39
C ARG A 815 11.59 27.15 20.33
N SER A 816 12.64 27.75 19.79
CA SER A 816 13.75 28.28 20.59
C SER A 816 13.32 29.40 21.55
N ASP A 817 12.32 30.19 21.15
CA ASP A 817 11.69 31.27 21.94
C ASP A 817 10.74 30.78 23.05
N LEU A 818 10.35 29.50 23.05
CA LEU A 818 9.47 28.89 24.05
C LEU A 818 10.19 27.97 25.05
N LYS A 819 11.53 27.98 25.02
CA LYS A 819 12.35 27.24 25.99
C LYS A 819 12.06 27.74 27.42
N GLY A 820 12.12 26.81 28.38
CA GLY A 820 11.86 27.11 29.81
C GLY A 820 10.39 26.97 30.24
N LEU A 821 9.44 26.97 29.29
CA LEU A 821 7.99 26.79 29.56
C LEU A 821 7.59 25.35 29.91
N GLY A 822 8.54 24.40 29.91
CA GLY A 822 8.32 23.01 30.30
C GLY A 822 7.80 22.08 29.18
N LEU A 823 7.56 22.62 27.98
CA LEU A 823 7.05 21.86 26.82
C LEU A 823 7.89 20.63 26.48
N GLY A 824 9.22 20.78 26.40
CA GLY A 824 10.10 19.67 26.01
C GLY A 824 10.03 18.47 26.96
N GLY A 825 9.92 18.72 28.27
CA GLY A 825 9.74 17.66 29.25
C GLY A 825 8.37 17.00 29.17
N ARG A 826 7.30 17.80 29.05
CA ARG A 826 5.94 17.26 28.90
C ARG A 826 5.78 16.41 27.63
N LEU A 827 6.37 16.86 26.52
CA LEU A 827 6.38 16.09 25.27
C LEU A 827 7.12 14.77 25.46
N LEU A 828 8.33 14.80 26.03
CA LEU A 828 9.11 13.58 26.24
C LEU A 828 8.44 12.62 27.24
N ASP A 829 7.80 13.14 28.30
CA ASP A 829 6.97 12.35 29.23
C ASP A 829 5.84 11.62 28.50
N LYS A 830 5.12 12.32 27.62
CA LYS A 830 4.06 11.71 26.80
C LYS A 830 4.62 10.62 25.89
N LEU A 831 5.78 10.87 25.27
CA LEU A 831 6.44 9.88 24.42
C LEU A 831 6.85 8.64 25.23
N ILE A 832 7.43 8.81 26.42
CA ILE A 832 7.81 7.71 27.32
C ILE A 832 6.58 6.91 27.76
N GLY A 833 5.47 7.60 28.09
CA GLY A 833 4.20 6.94 28.43
C GLY A 833 3.68 6.10 27.26
N TYR A 834 3.69 6.65 26.05
CA TYR A 834 3.34 5.92 24.84
C TYR A 834 4.25 4.70 24.61
N THR A 835 5.57 4.87 24.62
CA THR A 835 6.50 3.77 24.33
C THR A 835 6.40 2.63 25.34
N ARG A 836 6.16 2.93 26.61
CA ARG A 836 5.83 1.91 27.64
C ARG A 836 4.54 1.16 27.30
N SER A 837 3.46 1.88 26.99
CA SER A 837 2.18 1.26 26.64
C SER A 837 2.25 0.41 25.36
N HIS A 838 3.16 0.77 24.45
CA HIS A 838 3.43 0.03 23.21
C HIS A 838 4.32 -1.22 23.41
N GLY A 839 4.85 -1.44 24.62
CA GLY A 839 5.68 -2.60 24.93
C GLY A 839 7.15 -2.50 24.51
N LEU A 840 7.66 -1.30 24.21
CA LEU A 840 9.09 -1.09 23.95
C LEU A 840 9.90 -1.31 25.22
N GLN A 841 11.09 -1.89 25.09
CA GLN A 841 11.98 -2.21 26.22
C GLN A 841 12.96 -1.07 26.52
N ARG A 842 13.38 -0.32 25.50
CA ARG A 842 14.38 0.76 25.66
C ARG A 842 14.09 1.95 24.76
N LEU A 843 14.46 3.13 25.26
CA LEU A 843 14.46 4.39 24.51
C LEU A 843 15.87 4.96 24.49
N ASN A 844 16.46 5.13 23.31
CA ASN A 844 17.83 5.58 23.11
C ASN A 844 17.88 6.91 22.35
N GLY A 845 18.89 7.73 22.60
CA GLY A 845 19.10 8.97 21.86
C GLY A 845 20.55 9.42 21.94
N ILE A 846 20.95 10.26 20.99
CA ILE A 846 22.30 10.84 20.96
C ILE A 846 22.15 12.36 20.95
N THR A 847 22.99 13.05 21.72
CA THR A 847 23.11 14.51 21.67
C THR A 847 24.58 14.93 21.71
N MET A 848 24.86 16.22 21.57
CA MET A 848 26.23 16.75 21.71
C MET A 848 26.54 17.12 23.16
N PRO A 849 27.82 17.03 23.60
CA PRO A 849 28.24 17.46 24.94
C PRO A 849 27.86 18.90 25.30
N ASN A 850 27.76 19.79 24.29
CA ASN A 850 27.41 21.19 24.47
C ASN A 850 25.91 21.43 24.70
N ASN A 851 25.04 20.45 24.40
CA ASN A 851 23.59 20.56 24.60
C ASN A 851 23.21 20.30 26.07
N ARG A 852 23.66 21.19 26.97
CA ARG A 852 23.43 21.09 28.42
C ARG A 852 21.95 21.01 28.79
N GLY A 853 21.08 21.66 28.00
CA GLY A 853 19.63 21.64 28.20
C GLY A 853 19.04 20.24 28.03
N MET A 854 19.41 19.53 26.95
CA MET A 854 18.97 18.16 26.71
C MET A 854 19.54 17.18 27.75
N ILE A 855 20.81 17.32 28.11
CA ILE A 855 21.44 16.47 29.14
C ILE A 855 20.74 16.62 30.49
N ALA A 856 20.43 17.86 30.90
CA ALA A 856 19.70 18.11 32.14
C ALA A 856 18.26 17.57 32.09
N LEU A 857 17.59 17.71 30.94
CA LEU A 857 16.25 17.16 30.73
C LEU A 857 16.24 15.63 30.82
N ALA A 858 17.18 14.96 30.15
CA ALA A 858 17.30 13.51 30.12
C ALA A 858 17.54 12.94 31.54
N ARG A 859 18.46 13.54 32.31
CA ARG A 859 18.69 13.15 33.71
C ARG A 859 17.45 13.31 34.58
N LYS A 860 16.69 14.40 34.40
CA LYS A 860 15.45 14.64 35.15
C LYS A 860 14.39 13.57 34.87
N LEU A 861 14.39 13.01 33.66
CA LEU A 861 13.46 11.99 33.20
C LEU A 861 13.97 10.56 33.40
N GLY A 862 15.11 10.39 34.07
CA GLY A 862 15.65 9.08 34.46
C GLY A 862 16.50 8.37 33.39
N PHE A 863 16.94 9.07 32.35
CA PHE A 863 17.89 8.49 31.38
C PHE A 863 19.27 8.33 32.02
N ASP A 864 19.91 7.21 31.73
CA ASP A 864 21.35 7.05 31.87
C ASP A 864 22.07 7.88 30.80
N VAL A 865 23.16 8.53 31.20
CA VAL A 865 23.88 9.50 30.36
C VAL A 865 25.35 9.13 30.29
N ASP A 866 25.77 8.67 29.12
CA ASP A 866 27.15 8.31 28.81
C ASP A 866 27.81 9.39 27.94
N ILE A 867 28.89 10.01 28.42
CA ILE A 867 29.57 11.12 27.73
C ILE A 867 30.82 10.58 27.06
N GLN A 868 30.80 10.48 25.74
CA GLN A 868 31.89 9.95 24.92
C GLN A 868 32.63 11.13 24.26
N LEU A 869 33.59 11.69 24.99
CA LEU A 869 34.34 12.89 24.55
C LEU A 869 35.15 12.66 23.27
N GLU A 870 35.67 11.45 23.05
CA GLU A 870 36.47 11.11 21.86
C GLU A 870 35.63 11.13 20.57
N ASP A 871 34.37 10.71 20.66
CA ASP A 871 33.43 10.66 19.54
C ASP A 871 32.59 11.95 19.40
N GLY A 872 32.76 12.90 20.33
CA GLY A 872 32.04 14.18 20.32
C GLY A 872 30.53 14.05 20.58
N ILE A 873 30.08 12.95 21.21
CA ILE A 873 28.68 12.64 21.43
C ILE A 873 28.36 12.29 22.90
N VAL A 874 27.08 12.38 23.24
CA VAL A 874 26.52 11.95 24.54
C VAL A 874 25.38 10.97 24.24
N GLY A 875 25.54 9.73 24.67
CA GLY A 875 24.52 8.70 24.61
C GLY A 875 23.51 8.86 25.76
N LEU A 876 22.24 8.74 25.44
CA LEU A 876 21.12 8.80 26.38
C LEU A 876 20.36 7.47 26.27
N SER A 877 20.16 6.76 27.38
CA SER A 877 19.41 5.49 27.37
C SER A 877 18.44 5.40 28.55
N LEU A 878 17.21 5.01 28.28
CA LEU A 878 16.18 4.77 29.29
C LEU A 878 15.63 3.35 29.11
N ARG A 879 15.68 2.53 30.17
CA ARG A 879 14.95 1.26 30.22
C ARG A 879 13.49 1.54 30.55
N LEU A 880 12.60 0.90 29.79
CA LEU A 880 11.15 1.08 29.90
C LEU A 880 10.47 -0.09 30.62
N SER A 881 11.12 -1.26 30.65
CA SER A 881 10.72 -2.47 31.36
C SER A 881 11.65 -2.77 32.54
N ASP A 882 11.09 -3.30 33.64
CA ASP A 882 11.80 -3.58 34.91
C ASP A 882 12.45 -4.99 34.97
N ASP A 883 12.59 -5.69 33.85
CA ASP A 883 13.23 -7.03 33.79
C ASP A 883 14.77 -7.01 33.87
#